data_AF-A0A8J8CIX2-F1
#
_entry.id   AF-A0A8J8CIX2-F1
#
_cell.length_a   1.000
_cell.length_b   1.000
_cell.length_c   1.000
_cell.angle_alpha   90.00
_cell.angle_beta   90.00
_cell.angle_gamma   90.00
#
_symmetry.space_group_name_H-M   'P 1'
#
loop_
_entity.id
_entity.type
_entity.pdbx_description
1 polymer ?
#
loop_
_entity_poly.entity_id
_entity_poly.type
_entity_poly.pdbx_seq_one_letter_code
_entity_poly.pdbx_strand_id
1 'polypeptide(L)'
;MLMSSADHSVFRTPVTELASQRTPSFNHHIYLRLRLALSLNLRRQIFIAVCDDVGLRHQFTTHLHADLSSPGFNFAIADEMSVRSRGTTPNPSTPTIAANGQTSAGGVAGQVISVPRLVTLPLDLENPDILGQIELWQAQNSVPDGNWISSFQITGVETLTRQPAHLQRVFLNSLQAIAENLDRLNFNVVLWVTRPWCRSIQQSAPNFWQWHTALFEFEGDPAPVNQPEPSSVQETVPQRRHSLARESRIDADFRELVLTALKHEVDLRPELSSTHGQPIVDVLDDPSLHPVRLLHQIEKLHRDQAAPDTIGTAYRELGDWYRDRAQQLPTSQADSTVAIRAYEQSLRFITSKSPQVPDVLNDIGNLYWMMARTSNEPSVNLEKALKAYQFALERMDAEAHPETYAMLLNNLGSVYSDLSYQQAPVENLNQAIAAYQSCLHYRLAQGDLSRYAATQNNLGTTFWNLAQHQQPALNLQHAIAAYNEALRHYDPEREPLHYAMLQNNLGTAYWALSQCNDAMETLGTVPEDFLLLAIGAYRVALVYRTFEVAPTAFAATQNNLGTAYWHLANQPSTHDDDRQNYVQCAIAAYKESLTAVQHLSDAHPSSAPTFSFDVAATHHNLGSACYQTATNERVALEPAERSACLETALYHHVQALHGWQHNPDFYQTALIATIQTVKAFSDRYGIQGQTLALSRVPANLLPIIMKEL
;
A
#
# COMPACT_ATOMS: atom_id res chain seq x y z
N MET A 1 -49.14 55.67 27.60
CA MET A 1 -49.54 54.24 27.64
C MET A 1 -49.41 53.73 26.21
N LEU A 2 -48.86 52.53 26.02
CA LEU A 2 -48.71 51.82 24.73
C LEU A 2 -47.54 52.24 23.81
N MET A 3 -46.82 51.18 23.42
CA MET A 3 -46.37 50.79 22.07
C MET A 3 -45.32 51.61 21.31
N SER A 4 -44.60 50.84 20.47
CA SER A 4 -43.74 51.28 19.34
C SER A 4 -42.33 51.69 19.78
N SER A 5 -41.22 51.33 19.14
CA SER A 5 -40.90 50.54 17.93
C SER A 5 -39.40 50.74 17.68
N ALA A 6 -38.78 49.78 17.00
CA ALA A 6 -37.70 49.96 16.00
C ALA A 6 -36.32 50.43 16.52
N ASP A 7 -35.17 50.00 16.01
CA ASP A 7 -34.85 49.02 14.96
C ASP A 7 -33.33 48.79 14.94
N HIS A 8 -32.92 47.63 14.41
CA HIS A 8 -31.75 47.35 13.55
C HIS A 8 -30.34 47.91 13.92
N SER A 9 -29.22 47.17 13.92
CA SER A 9 -28.80 46.13 12.98
C SER A 9 -27.35 45.62 13.29
N VAL A 10 -27.13 44.30 13.16
CA VAL A 10 -26.07 43.65 12.32
C VAL A 10 -24.58 43.76 12.80
N PHE A 11 -23.68 42.77 12.82
CA PHE A 11 -23.44 41.44 12.19
C PHE A 11 -22.62 40.56 13.17
N ARG A 12 -22.91 39.25 13.24
CA ARG A 12 -21.97 38.10 13.22
C ARG A 12 -22.66 36.85 13.79
N THR A 13 -23.08 35.96 12.90
CA THR A 13 -23.44 34.58 13.21
C THR A 13 -22.47 33.66 12.49
N PRO A 14 -21.68 32.84 13.21
CA PRO A 14 -21.12 31.63 12.66
C PRO A 14 -21.92 30.41 13.14
N VAL A 15 -22.19 29.52 12.17
CA VAL A 15 -22.18 28.05 12.31
C VAL A 15 -23.06 27.47 13.41
N THR A 16 -24.28 27.06 13.06
CA THR A 16 -24.96 25.88 13.60
C THR A 16 -26.27 25.64 12.86
N GLU A 17 -26.25 24.74 11.87
CA GLU A 17 -27.41 23.92 11.53
C GLU A 17 -26.96 22.71 10.70
N LEU A 18 -26.36 21.76 11.42
CA LEU A 18 -26.20 20.34 11.08
C LEU A 18 -25.66 19.56 12.29
N ALA A 19 -25.23 20.26 13.34
CA ALA A 19 -25.02 19.66 14.65
C ALA A 19 -26.35 19.49 15.41
N SER A 20 -27.17 18.53 14.97
CA SER A 20 -28.04 17.80 15.89
C SER A 20 -27.43 16.42 16.09
N GLN A 21 -26.84 16.18 17.26
CA GLN A 21 -26.37 14.86 17.70
C GLN A 21 -27.52 13.85 17.63
N ARG A 22 -27.55 13.06 16.55
CA ARG A 22 -28.37 11.87 16.32
C ARG A 22 -27.51 10.95 15.47
N THR A 23 -27.73 9.63 15.54
CA THR A 23 -27.14 8.67 14.59
C THR A 23 -27.09 9.28 13.19
N PRO A 24 -25.93 9.30 12.50
CA PRO A 24 -25.82 10.00 11.23
C PRO A 24 -26.93 9.49 10.30
N SER A 25 -27.68 10.39 9.65
CA SER A 25 -28.70 9.93 8.69
C SER A 25 -28.01 9.07 7.62
N PHE A 26 -28.73 8.14 7.00
CA PHE A 26 -28.18 7.29 5.93
C PHE A 26 -27.41 8.12 4.88
N ASN A 27 -27.99 9.25 4.47
CA ASN A 27 -27.36 10.22 3.59
C ASN A 27 -26.10 10.88 4.16
N HIS A 28 -26.07 11.17 5.46
CA HIS A 28 -24.90 11.75 6.09
C HIS A 28 -23.72 10.78 6.06
N HIS A 29 -23.96 9.49 6.31
CA HIS A 29 -22.93 8.46 6.12
C HIS A 29 -22.42 8.48 4.67
N ILE A 30 -23.29 8.36 3.67
CA ILE A 30 -22.89 8.36 2.24
C ILE A 30 -22.13 9.63 1.83
N TYR A 31 -22.51 10.78 2.38
CA TYR A 31 -21.76 12.01 2.19
C TYR A 31 -20.34 11.93 2.77
N LEU A 32 -20.20 11.46 4.01
CA LEU A 32 -18.90 11.27 4.66
C LEU A 32 -18.02 10.28 3.88
N ARG A 33 -18.64 9.22 3.33
CA ARG A 33 -18.00 8.24 2.45
C ARG A 33 -17.44 8.88 1.19
N LEU A 34 -18.25 9.65 0.46
CA LEU A 34 -17.82 10.38 -0.74
C LEU A 34 -16.72 11.40 -0.43
N ARG A 35 -16.87 12.15 0.67
CA ARG A 35 -15.87 13.12 1.12
C ARG A 35 -14.54 12.45 1.46
N LEU A 36 -14.57 11.32 2.16
CA LEU A 36 -13.38 10.54 2.47
C LEU A 36 -12.71 10.06 1.19
N ALA A 37 -13.47 9.45 0.27
CA ALA A 37 -12.92 8.95 -0.99
C ALA A 37 -12.15 10.02 -1.78
N LEU A 38 -12.67 11.26 -1.80
CA LEU A 38 -12.02 12.40 -2.44
C LEU A 38 -10.84 12.98 -1.65
N SER A 39 -10.89 12.94 -0.31
CA SER A 39 -9.81 13.47 0.53
C SER A 39 -8.54 12.62 0.46
N LEU A 40 -8.66 11.35 0.06
CA LEU A 40 -7.54 10.45 -0.19
C LEU A 40 -6.68 10.87 -1.39
N ASN A 41 -7.24 11.65 -2.32
CA ASN A 41 -6.53 12.22 -3.48
C ASN A 41 -5.77 11.18 -4.33
N LEU A 42 -6.32 9.97 -4.46
CA LEU A 42 -5.81 8.97 -5.42
C LEU A 42 -5.97 9.51 -6.84
N ARG A 43 -5.05 9.22 -7.77
CA ARG A 43 -5.18 9.67 -9.17
C ARG A 43 -6.22 8.85 -9.92
N ARG A 44 -6.84 9.45 -10.94
CA ARG A 44 -7.68 8.76 -11.95
C ARG A 44 -8.91 8.05 -11.36
N GLN A 45 -9.49 8.63 -10.32
CA GLN A 45 -10.70 8.09 -9.69
C GLN A 45 -11.97 8.59 -10.39
N ILE A 46 -12.92 7.69 -10.58
CA ILE A 46 -14.25 7.99 -11.12
C ILE A 46 -15.30 7.66 -10.05
N PHE A 47 -15.98 8.67 -9.54
CA PHE A 47 -17.04 8.52 -8.54
C PHE A 47 -18.40 8.85 -9.16
N ILE A 48 -19.41 8.07 -8.84
CA ILE A 48 -20.79 8.31 -9.27
C ILE A 48 -21.64 8.55 -8.04
N ALA A 49 -22.23 9.75 -7.93
CA ALA A 49 -23.09 10.14 -6.83
C ALA A 49 -24.54 10.23 -7.32
N VAL A 50 -25.37 9.28 -6.91
CA VAL A 50 -26.76 9.16 -7.33
C VAL A 50 -27.67 9.82 -6.29
N CYS A 51 -28.36 10.88 -6.68
CA CYS A 51 -29.31 11.57 -5.81
C CYS A 51 -30.46 12.10 -6.66
N ASP A 52 -31.68 11.61 -6.42
CA ASP A 52 -32.87 12.05 -7.18
C ASP A 52 -33.44 13.37 -6.66
N ASP A 53 -33.25 13.66 -5.37
CA ASP A 53 -33.70 14.91 -4.75
C ASP A 53 -32.75 16.07 -5.11
N VAL A 54 -33.30 17.06 -5.83
CA VAL A 54 -32.54 18.22 -6.32
C VAL A 54 -32.02 19.09 -5.16
N GLY A 55 -32.81 19.22 -4.08
CA GLY A 55 -32.45 20.03 -2.92
C GLY A 55 -31.30 19.41 -2.14
N LEU A 56 -31.39 18.12 -1.82
CA LEU A 56 -30.33 17.36 -1.15
C LEU A 56 -29.04 17.33 -1.98
N ARG A 57 -29.14 17.10 -3.29
CA ARG A 57 -27.97 17.13 -4.19
C ARG A 57 -27.28 18.50 -4.18
N HIS A 58 -28.04 19.59 -4.22
CA HIS A 58 -27.48 20.94 -4.14
C HIS A 58 -26.79 21.21 -2.79
N GLN A 59 -27.36 20.72 -1.70
CA GLN A 59 -26.72 20.78 -0.38
C GLN A 59 -25.41 19.99 -0.35
N PHE A 60 -25.40 18.74 -0.80
CA PHE A 60 -24.18 17.91 -0.78
C PHE A 60 -23.08 18.44 -1.68
N THR A 61 -23.40 18.87 -2.91
CA THR A 61 -22.40 19.46 -3.83
C THR A 61 -21.75 20.72 -3.24
N THR A 62 -22.55 21.56 -2.58
CA THR A 62 -22.07 22.79 -1.92
C THR A 62 -21.21 22.48 -0.70
N HIS A 63 -21.66 21.57 0.17
CA HIS A 63 -20.88 21.15 1.34
C HIS A 63 -19.57 20.47 0.92
N LEU A 64 -19.61 19.60 -0.08
CA LEU A 64 -18.43 18.89 -0.56
C LEU A 64 -17.38 19.87 -1.12
N HIS A 65 -17.84 20.90 -1.84
CA HIS A 65 -16.97 21.98 -2.29
C HIS A 65 -16.33 22.73 -1.12
N ALA A 66 -17.11 23.10 -0.09
CA ALA A 66 -16.61 23.82 1.07
C ALA A 66 -15.61 23.00 1.91
N ASP A 67 -15.95 21.72 2.17
CA ASP A 67 -15.15 20.80 2.97
C ASP A 67 -13.77 20.56 2.34
N LEU A 68 -13.71 20.39 1.02
CA LEU A 68 -12.47 20.07 0.31
C LEU A 68 -11.69 21.30 -0.18
N SER A 69 -12.29 22.50 -0.13
CA SER A 69 -11.60 23.76 -0.49
C SER A 69 -10.93 24.46 0.70
N SER A 70 -11.11 23.99 1.93
CA SER A 70 -10.52 24.59 3.14
C SER A 70 -9.07 24.12 3.34
N PRO A 71 -8.07 25.03 3.46
CA PRO A 71 -6.69 24.65 3.76
C PRO A 71 -6.59 24.27 5.25
N GLY A 72 -6.62 22.96 5.54
CA GLY A 72 -6.50 22.46 6.91
C GLY A 72 -6.85 20.99 7.12
N PHE A 73 -7.54 20.32 6.19
CA PHE A 73 -7.83 18.89 6.30
C PHE A 73 -6.69 18.03 5.77
N ASN A 74 -5.65 17.90 6.60
CA ASN A 74 -4.93 16.64 6.74
C ASN A 74 -5.70 15.81 7.78
N PHE A 75 -5.71 14.48 7.65
CA PHE A 75 -6.04 13.63 8.80
C PHE A 75 -5.17 14.10 9.98
N ALA A 76 -5.79 14.73 10.99
CA ALA A 76 -5.10 15.13 12.19
C ALA A 76 -4.81 13.88 13.02
N ILE A 77 -3.74 13.17 12.66
CA ILE A 77 -3.06 12.20 13.52
C ILE A 77 -1.56 12.49 13.44
N ALA A 78 -1.18 13.71 13.81
CA ALA A 78 0.18 14.11 14.19
C ALA A 78 0.17 15.62 14.43
N ASP A 79 -0.34 16.08 15.57
CA ASP A 79 0.04 17.39 16.09
C ASP A 79 -0.07 17.45 17.63
N GLU A 80 0.54 16.46 18.28
CA GLU A 80 1.05 16.60 19.63
C GLU A 80 2.48 16.06 19.67
N MET A 81 3.38 16.58 18.84
CA MET A 81 4.83 16.44 19.04
C MET A 81 5.62 17.30 18.05
N SER A 82 5.61 18.61 18.22
CA SER A 82 6.84 19.41 18.33
C SER A 82 6.52 20.91 18.44
N VAL A 83 7.46 21.65 19.01
CA VAL A 83 7.50 23.11 19.17
C VAL A 83 6.80 23.68 20.41
N ARG A 84 7.47 23.54 21.55
CA ARG A 84 7.73 24.71 22.41
C ARG A 84 9.24 24.84 22.66
N SER A 85 9.96 25.27 21.64
CA SER A 85 11.11 26.13 21.88
C SER A 85 10.59 27.56 21.94
N ARG A 86 10.66 28.19 23.12
CA ARG A 86 10.87 29.63 23.21
C ARG A 86 11.37 29.96 24.59
N GLY A 87 12.59 30.48 24.60
CA GLY A 87 13.18 31.14 25.74
C GLY A 87 12.39 32.36 26.17
N THR A 88 12.62 32.70 27.44
CA THR A 88 12.74 34.05 27.98
C THR A 88 11.66 35.06 27.62
N THR A 89 10.82 35.30 28.63
CA THR A 89 9.99 36.50 28.83
C THR A 89 10.81 37.80 28.68
N PRO A 90 10.15 38.90 28.29
CA PRO A 90 9.81 39.88 29.31
C PRO A 90 8.43 40.53 29.17
N ASN A 91 8.05 41.17 30.29
CA ASN A 91 6.76 41.74 30.68
C ASN A 91 6.25 42.96 29.85
N PRO A 92 4.95 43.31 29.98
CA PRO A 92 4.25 44.33 29.20
C PRO A 92 4.13 45.67 29.94
N SER A 93 4.24 46.79 29.21
CA SER A 93 3.80 48.11 29.69
C SER A 93 3.37 49.06 28.56
N THR A 94 2.05 49.23 28.45
CA THR A 94 1.29 50.47 28.15
C THR A 94 1.44 51.27 26.82
N PRO A 95 0.36 51.97 26.41
CA PRO A 95 0.10 52.42 25.03
C PRO A 95 0.29 53.93 24.83
N THR A 96 0.47 54.43 23.59
CA THR A 96 -0.27 55.59 22.98
C THR A 96 0.28 56.11 21.63
N ILE A 97 -0.66 56.45 20.73
CA ILE A 97 -0.78 57.66 19.85
C ILE A 97 0.05 57.81 18.54
N ALA A 98 -0.70 57.66 17.43
CA ALA A 98 -0.92 58.55 16.27
C ALA A 98 0.14 58.88 15.18
N ALA A 99 -0.36 58.69 13.95
CA ALA A 99 -0.38 59.60 12.78
C ALA A 99 0.81 59.70 11.80
N ASN A 100 0.44 59.41 10.54
CA ASN A 100 0.85 59.99 9.24
C ASN A 100 2.26 59.81 8.69
N GLY A 101 2.33 59.36 7.43
CA GLY A 101 3.47 59.61 6.53
C GLY A 101 3.56 58.62 5.37
N GLN A 102 3.22 59.09 4.17
CA GLN A 102 3.38 58.42 2.87
C GLN A 102 4.82 57.94 2.61
N THR A 103 5.00 56.83 1.88
CA THR A 103 5.67 56.77 0.56
C THR A 103 5.85 55.33 0.07
N SER A 104 5.65 55.17 -1.24
CA SER A 104 5.72 53.98 -2.08
C SER A 104 7.12 53.37 -2.21
N ALA A 105 7.23 52.03 -2.24
CA ALA A 105 8.11 51.30 -3.18
C ALA A 105 7.86 49.76 -3.12
N GLY A 106 7.43 49.22 -4.25
CA GLY A 106 7.78 47.91 -4.82
C GLY A 106 8.00 46.70 -3.90
N GLY A 107 7.03 45.79 -3.92
CA GLY A 107 7.19 44.40 -3.51
C GLY A 107 5.94 43.62 -3.88
N VAL A 108 5.86 43.17 -5.14
CA VAL A 108 4.83 42.23 -5.57
C VAL A 108 5.09 40.93 -4.81
N ALA A 109 4.35 40.72 -3.72
CA ALA A 109 4.24 39.42 -3.09
C ALA A 109 3.73 38.46 -4.16
N GLY A 110 4.55 37.49 -4.54
CA GLY A 110 4.12 36.39 -5.40
C GLY A 110 2.92 35.74 -4.76
N GLN A 111 1.74 35.95 -5.36
CA GLN A 111 0.57 35.14 -5.06
C GLN A 111 0.96 33.69 -5.38
N VAL A 112 1.12 32.89 -4.34
CA VAL A 112 1.08 31.44 -4.45
C VAL A 112 -0.31 31.13 -5.02
N ILE A 113 -0.38 30.78 -6.30
CA ILE A 113 -1.62 30.35 -6.94
C ILE A 113 -1.97 29.00 -6.31
N SER A 114 -2.86 29.02 -5.33
CA SER A 114 -3.40 27.80 -4.72
C SER A 114 -4.48 27.24 -5.64
N VAL A 115 -4.18 26.14 -6.32
CA VAL A 115 -5.19 25.42 -7.13
C VAL A 115 -6.22 24.78 -6.18
N PRO A 116 -7.52 24.95 -6.41
CA PRO A 116 -8.55 24.32 -5.58
C PRO A 116 -8.49 22.79 -5.67
N ARG A 117 -8.56 22.11 -4.52
CA ARG A 117 -8.56 20.63 -4.41
C ARG A 117 -9.79 19.99 -5.09
N LEU A 118 -10.93 20.67 -5.07
CA LEU A 118 -12.15 20.27 -5.76
C LEU A 118 -12.72 21.44 -6.58
N VAL A 119 -12.88 21.23 -7.88
CA VAL A 119 -13.48 22.18 -8.83
C VAL A 119 -14.90 21.76 -9.12
N THR A 120 -15.85 22.69 -9.01
CA THR A 120 -17.25 22.44 -9.38
C THR A 120 -17.49 22.94 -10.80
N LEU A 121 -17.83 22.03 -11.72
CA LEU A 121 -18.20 22.36 -13.09
C LEU A 121 -19.69 22.04 -13.30
N PRO A 122 -20.55 23.05 -13.52
CA PRO A 122 -21.89 22.81 -14.04
C PRO A 122 -21.78 22.32 -15.49
N LEU A 123 -22.53 21.28 -15.84
CA LEU A 123 -22.52 20.70 -17.17
C LEU A 123 -23.01 21.73 -18.22
N ASP A 124 -22.17 22.03 -19.20
CA ASP A 124 -22.57 22.80 -20.37
C ASP A 124 -23.63 22.06 -21.20
N LEU A 125 -24.80 22.68 -21.36
CA LEU A 125 -25.92 22.09 -22.10
C LEU A 125 -25.86 22.34 -23.61
N GLU A 126 -25.06 23.30 -24.06
CA GLU A 126 -24.83 23.53 -25.49
C GLU A 126 -23.84 22.50 -26.04
N ASN A 127 -22.87 22.10 -25.23
CA ASN A 127 -21.93 21.02 -25.53
C ASN A 127 -21.60 20.20 -24.27
N PRO A 128 -22.35 19.11 -23.96
CA PRO A 128 -22.18 18.35 -22.73
C PRO A 128 -20.98 17.38 -22.78
N ASP A 129 -19.86 17.85 -23.33
CA ASP A 129 -18.57 17.17 -23.31
C ASP A 129 -17.83 17.50 -22.00
N ILE A 130 -17.83 16.54 -21.07
CA ILE A 130 -17.19 16.68 -19.76
C ILE A 130 -15.68 16.73 -19.89
N LEU A 131 -15.10 15.84 -20.69
CA LEU A 131 -13.66 15.76 -20.89
C LEU A 131 -13.14 17.09 -21.44
N GLY A 132 -13.77 17.60 -22.50
CA GLY A 132 -13.42 18.91 -23.08
C GLY A 132 -13.57 20.07 -22.09
N GLN A 133 -14.62 20.08 -21.25
CA GLN A 133 -14.80 21.10 -20.21
C GLN A 133 -13.69 21.06 -19.15
N ILE A 134 -13.27 19.88 -18.73
CA ILE A 134 -12.17 19.69 -17.76
C ILE A 134 -10.85 20.14 -18.38
N GLU A 135 -10.54 19.70 -19.60
CA GLU A 135 -9.32 20.09 -20.31
C GLU A 135 -9.23 21.60 -20.53
N LEU A 136 -10.35 22.25 -20.90
CA LEU A 136 -10.45 23.70 -21.03
C LEU A 136 -10.16 24.40 -19.70
N TRP A 137 -10.75 23.92 -18.60
CA TRP A 137 -10.50 24.48 -17.27
C TRP A 137 -9.03 24.32 -16.88
N GLN A 138 -8.43 23.15 -17.13
CA GLN A 138 -7.02 22.89 -16.82
C GLN A 138 -6.09 23.78 -17.65
N ALA A 139 -6.36 23.96 -18.94
CA ALA A 139 -5.59 24.85 -19.80
C ALA A 139 -5.62 26.31 -19.34
N GLN A 140 -6.75 26.77 -18.78
CA GLN A 140 -6.91 28.13 -18.25
C GLN A 140 -6.27 28.33 -16.88
N ASN A 141 -6.05 27.27 -16.11
CA ASN A 141 -5.61 27.31 -14.72
C ASN A 141 -4.29 26.55 -14.46
N SER A 142 -3.50 26.28 -15.51
CA SER A 142 -2.25 25.52 -15.43
C SER A 142 -1.20 26.24 -14.56
N VAL A 143 -0.59 25.52 -13.62
CA VAL A 143 0.53 25.97 -12.76
C VAL A 143 1.85 25.38 -13.28
N PRO A 144 2.99 26.10 -13.21
CA PRO A 144 4.26 25.66 -13.84
C PRO A 144 4.85 24.34 -13.31
N ASP A 145 4.57 23.97 -12.06
CA ASP A 145 5.08 22.74 -11.43
C ASP A 145 4.05 21.60 -11.57
N GLY A 146 4.05 20.96 -12.73
CA GLY A 146 2.98 20.07 -13.23
C GLY A 146 2.82 18.70 -12.57
N ASN A 147 2.55 18.62 -11.27
CA ASN A 147 2.24 17.33 -10.61
C ASN A 147 0.97 17.33 -9.73
N TRP A 148 0.08 18.31 -9.92
CA TRP A 148 -1.14 18.46 -9.13
C TRP A 148 -2.30 17.64 -9.72
N ILE A 149 -3.02 16.95 -8.84
CA ILE A 149 -4.25 16.21 -9.18
C ILE A 149 -5.42 17.12 -8.82
N SER A 150 -6.22 17.51 -9.80
CA SER A 150 -7.48 18.22 -9.54
C SER A 150 -8.62 17.22 -9.46
N SER A 151 -9.44 17.32 -8.42
CA SER A 151 -10.74 16.63 -8.41
C SER A 151 -11.79 17.56 -9.02
N PHE A 152 -12.67 17.03 -9.87
CA PHE A 152 -13.77 17.75 -10.50
C PHE A 152 -15.09 17.14 -10.05
N GLN A 153 -16.04 17.96 -9.62
CA GLN A 153 -17.43 17.53 -9.47
C GLN A 153 -18.28 18.13 -10.61
N ILE A 154 -18.94 17.25 -11.36
CA ILE A 154 -19.84 17.60 -12.45
C ILE A 154 -21.27 17.65 -11.92
N THR A 155 -21.92 18.81 -12.05
CA THR A 155 -23.30 19.03 -11.58
C THR A 155 -24.23 19.37 -12.75
N GLY A 156 -25.54 19.22 -12.59
CA GLY A 156 -26.53 19.61 -13.62
C GLY A 156 -26.88 18.53 -14.65
N VAL A 157 -26.36 17.29 -14.52
CA VAL A 157 -26.65 16.17 -15.44
C VAL A 157 -28.15 15.88 -15.55
N GLU A 158 -28.93 16.09 -14.49
CA GLU A 158 -30.38 15.91 -14.49
C GLU A 158 -31.10 16.75 -15.55
N THR A 159 -30.53 17.90 -15.92
CA THR A 159 -31.13 18.84 -16.86
C THR A 159 -31.02 18.35 -18.32
N LEU A 160 -30.09 17.42 -18.60
CA LEU A 160 -29.99 16.74 -19.91
C LEU A 160 -31.25 15.97 -20.27
N THR A 161 -32.04 15.54 -19.28
CA THR A 161 -33.32 14.84 -19.52
C THR A 161 -34.29 15.69 -20.35
N ARG A 162 -34.15 17.02 -20.30
CA ARG A 162 -34.96 17.98 -21.07
C ARG A 162 -34.32 18.38 -22.40
N GLN A 163 -33.13 17.87 -22.70
CA GLN A 163 -32.38 18.21 -23.91
C GLN A 163 -32.61 17.21 -25.04
N PRO A 164 -32.39 17.62 -26.31
CA PRO A 164 -32.46 16.72 -27.46
C PRO A 164 -31.55 15.48 -27.32
N ALA A 165 -31.98 14.35 -27.89
CA ALA A 165 -31.26 13.08 -27.81
C ALA A 165 -29.80 13.13 -28.31
N HIS A 166 -29.49 14.01 -29.27
CA HIS A 166 -28.12 14.15 -29.75
C HIS A 166 -27.18 14.76 -28.69
N LEU A 167 -27.65 15.69 -27.84
CA LEU A 167 -26.86 16.24 -26.74
C LEU A 167 -26.66 15.20 -25.63
N GLN A 168 -27.70 14.40 -25.34
CA GLN A 168 -27.57 13.26 -24.43
C GLN A 168 -26.53 12.24 -24.93
N ARG A 169 -26.44 12.02 -26.24
CA ARG A 169 -25.42 11.16 -26.87
C ARG A 169 -24.01 11.74 -26.75
N VAL A 170 -23.84 13.06 -26.90
CA VAL A 170 -22.54 13.73 -26.71
C VAL A 170 -22.02 13.50 -25.29
N PHE A 171 -22.88 13.66 -24.28
CA PHE A 171 -22.54 13.35 -22.89
C PHE A 171 -22.05 11.90 -22.71
N LEU A 172 -22.81 10.92 -23.22
CA LEU A 172 -22.44 9.51 -23.08
C LEU A 172 -21.15 9.17 -23.84
N ASN A 173 -20.93 9.77 -25.01
CA ASN A 173 -19.68 9.61 -25.77
C ASN A 173 -18.49 10.23 -25.02
N SER A 174 -18.67 11.37 -24.34
CA SER A 174 -17.62 11.98 -23.52
C SER A 174 -17.20 11.07 -22.36
N LEU A 175 -18.14 10.37 -21.72
CA LEU A 175 -17.82 9.36 -20.70
C LEU A 175 -17.02 8.18 -21.29
N GLN A 176 -17.36 7.71 -22.49
CA GLN A 176 -16.58 6.68 -23.17
C GLN A 176 -15.15 7.17 -23.47
N ALA A 177 -15.00 8.41 -23.93
CA ALA A 177 -13.68 9.00 -24.19
C ALA A 177 -12.83 9.10 -22.90
N ILE A 178 -13.43 9.41 -21.75
CA ILE A 178 -12.75 9.37 -20.44
C ILE A 178 -12.21 7.96 -20.16
N ALA A 179 -13.02 6.93 -20.42
CA ALA A 179 -12.62 5.54 -20.20
C ALA A 179 -11.49 5.10 -21.14
N GLU A 180 -11.52 5.54 -22.40
CA GLU A 180 -10.51 5.22 -23.41
C GLU A 180 -9.15 5.88 -23.15
N ASN A 181 -9.13 6.98 -22.38
CA ASN A 181 -7.92 7.75 -22.09
C ASN A 181 -7.51 7.69 -20.61
N LEU A 182 -8.07 6.76 -19.82
CA LEU A 182 -7.90 6.72 -18.37
C LEU A 182 -6.42 6.67 -17.94
N ASP A 183 -5.57 6.06 -18.76
CA ASP A 183 -4.11 5.98 -18.61
C ASP A 183 -3.39 7.33 -18.75
N ARG A 184 -4.02 8.32 -19.40
CA ARG A 184 -3.44 9.65 -19.67
C ARG A 184 -4.05 10.76 -18.84
N LEU A 185 -5.20 10.53 -18.20
CA LEU A 185 -5.87 11.53 -17.39
C LEU A 185 -5.12 11.73 -16.05
N ASN A 186 -5.04 12.98 -15.59
CA ASN A 186 -4.45 13.32 -14.28
C ASN A 186 -5.42 14.09 -13.39
N PHE A 187 -6.67 13.62 -13.35
CA PHE A 187 -7.72 14.19 -12.53
C PHE A 187 -8.62 13.10 -11.93
N ASN A 188 -9.42 13.50 -10.94
CA ASN A 188 -10.53 12.70 -10.43
C ASN A 188 -11.84 13.35 -10.83
N VAL A 189 -12.89 12.56 -11.04
CA VAL A 189 -14.21 13.08 -11.38
C VAL A 189 -15.29 12.48 -10.49
N VAL A 190 -16.23 13.32 -10.04
CA VAL A 190 -17.46 12.93 -9.34
C VAL A 190 -18.63 13.37 -10.21
N LEU A 191 -19.41 12.41 -10.69
CA LEU A 191 -20.61 12.66 -11.48
C LEU A 191 -21.84 12.61 -10.59
N TRP A 192 -22.49 13.76 -10.42
CA TRP A 192 -23.78 13.84 -9.73
C TRP A 192 -24.92 13.58 -10.71
N VAL A 193 -25.63 12.46 -10.53
CA VAL A 193 -26.63 11.98 -11.48
C VAL A 193 -27.93 11.57 -10.78
N THR A 194 -29.01 11.45 -11.54
CA THR A 194 -30.25 10.80 -11.08
C THR A 194 -30.21 9.30 -11.37
N ARG A 195 -31.06 8.50 -10.72
CA ARG A 195 -31.15 7.04 -10.98
C ARG A 195 -31.38 6.69 -12.46
N PRO A 196 -32.24 7.39 -13.23
CA PRO A 196 -32.37 7.16 -14.67
C PRO A 196 -31.06 7.37 -15.46
N TRP A 197 -30.27 8.39 -15.09
CA TRP A 197 -28.98 8.65 -15.72
C TRP A 197 -27.93 7.62 -15.33
N CYS A 198 -27.90 7.18 -14.08
CA CYS A 198 -27.04 6.08 -13.63
C CYS A 198 -27.25 4.83 -14.49
N ARG A 199 -28.51 4.41 -14.68
CA ARG A 199 -28.86 3.28 -15.57
C ARG A 199 -28.48 3.53 -17.04
N SER A 200 -28.65 4.76 -17.52
CA SER A 200 -28.30 5.12 -18.89
C SER A 200 -26.78 5.02 -19.13
N ILE A 201 -25.97 5.41 -18.15
CA ILE A 201 -24.51 5.29 -18.18
C ILE A 201 -24.09 3.81 -18.16
N GLN A 202 -24.67 3.00 -17.27
CA GLN A 202 -24.42 1.55 -17.22
C GLN A 202 -24.62 0.87 -18.58
N GLN A 203 -25.72 1.20 -19.26
CA GLN A 203 -26.10 0.58 -20.53
C GLN A 203 -25.33 1.14 -21.72
N SER A 204 -25.09 2.45 -21.74
CA SER A 204 -24.61 3.15 -22.93
C SER A 204 -23.12 3.48 -22.89
N ALA A 205 -22.48 3.44 -21.73
CA ALA A 205 -21.05 3.65 -21.55
C ALA A 205 -20.45 2.56 -20.64
N PRO A 206 -20.55 1.27 -21.02
CA PRO A 206 -20.19 0.14 -20.16
C PRO A 206 -18.71 0.12 -19.77
N ASN A 207 -17.79 0.58 -20.63
CA ASN A 207 -16.37 0.68 -20.28
C ASN A 207 -16.14 1.73 -19.20
N PHE A 208 -16.72 2.92 -19.35
CA PHE A 208 -16.68 3.96 -18.33
C PHE A 208 -17.31 3.49 -17.03
N TRP A 209 -18.49 2.88 -17.11
CA TRP A 209 -19.15 2.29 -15.97
C TRP A 209 -18.25 1.27 -15.32
N GLN A 210 -17.64 0.35 -16.06
CA GLN A 210 -16.71 -0.61 -15.48
C GLN A 210 -15.62 0.11 -14.71
N TRP A 211 -15.04 1.22 -15.19
CA TRP A 211 -13.99 2.05 -14.55
C TRP A 211 -14.39 2.91 -13.34
N HIS A 212 -15.65 2.91 -12.92
CA HIS A 212 -16.00 3.62 -11.69
C HIS A 212 -15.28 3.02 -10.46
N THR A 213 -14.74 3.90 -9.62
CA THR A 213 -14.12 3.59 -8.34
C THR A 213 -15.19 3.26 -7.31
N ALA A 214 -16.22 4.11 -7.19
CA ALA A 214 -17.27 3.94 -6.19
C ALA A 214 -18.59 4.60 -6.62
N LEU A 215 -19.68 4.01 -6.15
CA LEU A 215 -21.06 4.47 -6.31
C LEU A 215 -21.62 4.93 -4.95
N PHE A 216 -22.20 6.11 -4.90
CA PHE A 216 -22.75 6.74 -3.69
C PHE A 216 -24.23 7.08 -3.90
N GLU A 217 -25.14 6.29 -3.33
CA GLU A 217 -26.59 6.43 -3.54
C GLU A 217 -27.31 7.08 -2.36
N PHE A 218 -27.81 8.30 -2.53
CA PHE A 218 -28.52 9.05 -1.50
C PHE A 218 -30.04 8.76 -1.51
N GLU A 219 -30.64 8.57 -0.34
CA GLU A 219 -32.08 8.40 -0.09
C GLU A 219 -32.81 9.75 0.14
N GLY A 220 -34.14 9.73 0.17
CA GLY A 220 -34.97 10.86 0.64
C GLY A 220 -35.50 10.60 2.06
N ASP A 221 -35.54 11.63 2.91
CA ASP A 221 -35.63 11.57 4.38
C ASP A 221 -36.75 10.72 5.02
N PRO A 222 -36.49 10.17 6.23
CA PRO A 222 -37.36 10.41 7.38
C PRO A 222 -36.64 10.89 8.67
N ALA A 223 -37.38 11.65 9.49
CA ALA A 223 -36.95 12.52 10.59
C ALA A 223 -36.54 11.82 11.93
N PRO A 224 -35.82 12.51 12.85
CA PRO A 224 -35.01 11.80 13.85
C PRO A 224 -35.40 12.03 15.36
N VAL A 225 -34.82 11.28 16.32
CA VAL A 225 -35.08 11.31 17.80
C VAL A 225 -33.76 11.41 18.62
N ASN A 226 -33.79 12.08 19.78
CA ASN A 226 -32.64 12.40 20.70
C ASN A 226 -32.61 11.52 21.97
N GLN A 227 -31.41 11.25 22.54
CA GLN A 227 -31.08 11.20 24.01
C GLN A 227 -29.56 10.84 24.30
N PRO A 228 -29.01 10.96 25.55
CA PRO A 228 -27.74 11.70 25.86
C PRO A 228 -26.54 10.91 26.46
N GLU A 229 -25.37 11.58 26.54
CA GLU A 229 -24.00 11.13 26.96
C GLU A 229 -23.64 11.17 28.47
N PRO A 230 -22.53 10.52 28.88
CA PRO A 230 -21.64 11.09 29.92
C PRO A 230 -20.09 10.90 29.74
N SER A 231 -19.36 12.02 29.89
CA SER A 231 -18.11 12.36 30.65
C SER A 231 -16.85 11.45 30.81
N SER A 232 -15.70 12.15 30.76
CA SER A 232 -14.26 11.79 30.73
C SER A 232 -13.53 11.52 32.08
N VAL A 233 -12.41 10.77 32.05
CA VAL A 233 -11.41 10.67 33.14
C VAL A 233 -9.96 10.72 32.59
N GLN A 234 -9.05 11.39 33.32
CA GLN A 234 -7.61 11.62 33.05
C GLN A 234 -6.70 10.59 33.76
N GLU A 235 -5.55 10.23 33.17
CA GLU A 235 -4.42 9.59 33.88
C GLU A 235 -3.03 10.09 33.42
N THR A 236 -2.09 10.12 34.37
CA THR A 236 -0.74 10.70 34.33
C THR A 236 0.38 9.68 34.08
N VAL A 237 1.44 10.06 33.34
CA VAL A 237 2.62 9.20 33.02
C VAL A 237 3.91 9.71 33.67
N PRO A 238 4.78 8.85 34.25
CA PRO A 238 6.08 9.23 34.81
C PRO A 238 7.27 9.02 33.84
N GLN A 239 8.25 9.92 33.91
CA GLN A 239 9.50 9.91 33.13
C GLN A 239 10.62 9.08 33.82
N ARG A 240 11.47 8.40 33.05
CA ARG A 240 12.81 7.95 33.51
C ARG A 240 13.90 8.21 32.47
N ARG A 241 14.98 8.86 32.95
CA ARG A 241 16.29 9.03 32.32
C ARG A 241 17.20 7.85 32.68
N HIS A 242 18.08 7.40 31.79
CA HIS A 242 19.40 6.87 32.17
C HIS A 242 20.40 6.98 31.01
N SER A 243 21.53 7.65 31.27
CA SER A 243 22.73 7.73 30.43
C SER A 243 23.96 7.27 31.24
N LEU A 244 25.04 6.92 30.52
CA LEU A 244 26.43 6.71 30.98
C LEU A 244 26.87 5.30 31.46
N ALA A 245 25.97 4.31 31.61
CA ALA A 245 26.37 2.90 31.85
C ALA A 245 26.45 2.05 30.56
N ARG A 246 26.01 2.60 29.42
CA ARG A 246 25.86 1.88 28.14
C ARG A 246 27.20 1.72 27.39
N GLU A 247 28.08 2.72 27.50
CA GLU A 247 29.34 2.78 26.73
C GLU A 247 30.35 1.68 27.08
N SER A 248 30.42 1.19 28.33
CA SER A 248 31.39 0.14 28.71
C SER A 248 30.94 -1.28 28.38
N ARG A 249 29.63 -1.49 28.15
CA ARG A 249 29.05 -2.79 27.76
C ARG A 249 29.14 -2.97 26.23
N ILE A 250 28.94 -1.89 25.48
CA ILE A 250 29.04 -1.83 24.01
C ILE A 250 30.42 -2.29 23.52
N ASP A 251 31.52 -1.88 24.18
CA ASP A 251 32.86 -2.30 23.78
C ASP A 251 33.16 -3.77 24.08
N ALA A 252 32.48 -4.39 25.05
CA ALA A 252 32.58 -5.82 25.33
C ALA A 252 31.77 -6.66 24.33
N ASP A 253 30.56 -6.22 23.99
CA ASP A 253 29.68 -6.89 23.02
C ASP A 253 30.20 -6.73 21.58
N PHE A 254 30.82 -5.58 21.24
CA PHE A 254 31.54 -5.37 19.98
C PHE A 254 32.76 -6.30 19.89
N ARG A 255 33.52 -6.44 20.98
CA ARG A 255 34.59 -7.44 21.06
C ARG A 255 34.04 -8.85 20.91
N GLU A 256 32.86 -9.19 21.44
CA GLU A 256 32.24 -10.50 21.23
C GLU A 256 31.83 -10.70 19.76
N LEU A 257 31.22 -9.71 19.10
CA LEU A 257 30.89 -9.77 17.66
C LEU A 257 32.15 -10.03 16.81
N VAL A 258 33.24 -9.30 17.08
CA VAL A 258 34.50 -9.41 16.34
C VAL A 258 35.31 -10.65 16.74
N LEU A 259 35.29 -11.11 18.00
CA LEU A 259 36.16 -12.19 18.51
C LEU A 259 35.52 -13.59 18.50
N THR A 260 34.19 -13.71 18.58
CA THR A 260 33.53 -15.03 18.63
C THR A 260 33.55 -15.74 17.27
N ALA A 261 33.55 -14.96 16.19
CA ALA A 261 33.72 -15.45 14.81
C ALA A 261 35.13 -16.02 14.53
N LEU A 262 36.12 -15.69 15.37
CA LEU A 262 37.54 -15.98 15.17
C LEU A 262 38.06 -17.25 15.87
N LYS A 263 37.19 -18.05 16.50
CA LYS A 263 37.63 -19.29 17.19
C LYS A 263 38.15 -20.39 16.25
N HIS A 264 38.09 -20.20 14.94
CA HIS A 264 38.52 -21.17 13.94
C HIS A 264 39.54 -20.51 12.98
N GLU A 265 40.62 -21.21 12.62
CA GLU A 265 41.55 -20.75 11.58
C GLU A 265 40.78 -20.41 10.30
N VAL A 266 41.01 -19.21 9.77
CA VAL A 266 40.16 -18.63 8.72
C VAL A 266 40.71 -19.00 7.35
N ASP A 267 40.10 -19.99 6.70
CA ASP A 267 40.26 -20.17 5.27
C ASP A 267 39.44 -19.11 4.52
N LEU A 268 40.15 -18.22 3.82
CA LEU A 268 39.59 -17.15 2.98
C LEU A 268 39.63 -17.53 1.48
N ARG A 269 39.99 -18.77 1.16
CA ARG A 269 40.03 -19.32 -0.21
C ARG A 269 38.80 -20.22 -0.40
N PRO A 270 37.65 -19.71 -0.87
CA PRO A 270 36.59 -20.60 -1.34
C PRO A 270 37.14 -21.40 -2.53
N GLU A 271 36.61 -22.61 -2.76
CA GLU A 271 37.03 -23.53 -3.83
C GLU A 271 37.16 -22.82 -5.19
N LEU A 272 38.37 -22.34 -5.49
CA LEU A 272 38.74 -21.81 -6.80
C LEU A 272 38.75 -23.02 -7.72
N SER A 273 37.77 -23.11 -8.62
CA SER A 273 37.68 -24.21 -9.58
C SER A 273 39.05 -24.43 -10.24
N SER A 274 39.56 -25.64 -10.07
CA SER A 274 40.91 -26.12 -10.38
C SER A 274 41.63 -25.42 -11.54
N THR A 275 42.58 -24.55 -11.25
CA THR A 275 43.75 -24.34 -12.12
C THR A 275 44.96 -24.97 -11.45
N HIS A 276 45.37 -26.11 -12.00
CA HIS A 276 46.50 -26.91 -11.57
C HIS A 276 47.78 -26.09 -11.41
N GLY A 277 48.37 -26.11 -10.21
CA GLY A 277 49.80 -26.29 -9.97
C GLY A 277 50.83 -25.47 -10.78
N GLN A 278 50.51 -24.26 -11.24
CA GLN A 278 51.48 -23.37 -11.89
C GLN A 278 51.80 -22.20 -10.94
N PRO A 279 53.09 -21.79 -10.83
CA PRO A 279 53.47 -20.66 -10.00
C PRO A 279 52.79 -19.38 -10.48
N ILE A 280 52.35 -18.53 -9.54
CA ILE A 280 51.55 -17.30 -9.71
C ILE A 280 52.35 -16.15 -10.39
N VAL A 281 53.42 -16.47 -11.12
CA VAL A 281 54.27 -15.49 -11.78
C VAL A 281 53.88 -15.48 -13.27
N ASP A 282 53.23 -14.40 -13.69
CA ASP A 282 52.95 -14.00 -15.09
C ASP A 282 51.58 -14.33 -15.72
N VAL A 283 50.47 -13.99 -15.06
CA VAL A 283 49.24 -13.57 -15.79
C VAL A 283 48.65 -12.34 -15.08
N LEU A 284 48.94 -11.14 -15.58
CA LEU A 284 48.60 -9.87 -14.93
C LEU A 284 47.13 -9.42 -15.11
N ASP A 285 46.33 -10.07 -15.97
CA ASP A 285 45.02 -9.54 -16.37
C ASP A 285 43.79 -10.47 -16.16
N ASP A 286 43.89 -11.58 -15.42
CA ASP A 286 42.71 -12.42 -15.10
C ASP A 286 41.96 -11.90 -13.85
N PRO A 287 40.70 -11.43 -13.98
CA PRO A 287 39.90 -10.96 -12.84
C PRO A 287 39.62 -12.04 -11.78
N SER A 288 39.62 -13.32 -12.16
CA SER A 288 39.38 -14.44 -11.23
C SER A 288 40.53 -14.65 -10.24
N LEU A 289 41.73 -14.14 -10.56
CA LEU A 289 42.91 -14.19 -9.70
C LEU A 289 43.01 -13.00 -8.74
N HIS A 290 42.14 -12.00 -8.86
CA HIS A 290 42.13 -10.82 -8.00
C HIS A 290 42.10 -11.13 -6.49
N PRO A 291 41.18 -11.99 -5.96
CA PRO A 291 41.16 -12.32 -4.54
C PRO A 291 42.44 -13.04 -4.09
N VAL A 292 43.05 -13.85 -4.97
CA VAL A 292 44.33 -14.53 -4.69
C VAL A 292 45.46 -13.52 -4.55
N ARG A 293 45.50 -12.48 -5.41
CA ARG A 293 46.49 -11.40 -5.32
C ARG A 293 46.33 -10.60 -4.03
N LEU A 294 45.09 -10.24 -3.66
CA LEU A 294 44.81 -9.56 -2.40
C LEU A 294 45.25 -10.39 -1.18
N LEU A 295 45.01 -11.71 -1.18
CA LEU A 295 45.49 -12.59 -0.11
C LEU A 295 47.02 -12.64 -0.03
N HIS A 296 47.73 -12.74 -1.16
CA HIS A 296 49.20 -12.68 -1.16
C HIS A 296 49.73 -11.32 -0.68
N GLN A 297 49.04 -10.23 -1.03
CA GLN A 297 49.35 -8.90 -0.54
C GLN A 297 49.16 -8.81 0.99
N ILE A 298 48.05 -9.32 1.52
CA ILE A 298 47.79 -9.38 2.97
C ILE A 298 48.88 -10.19 3.67
N GLU A 299 49.21 -11.38 3.17
CA GLU A 299 50.29 -12.22 3.71
C GLU A 299 51.64 -11.48 3.73
N LYS A 300 51.95 -10.74 2.66
CA LYS A 300 53.15 -9.90 2.59
C LYS A 300 53.11 -8.76 3.61
N LEU A 301 52.00 -8.05 3.75
CA LEU A 301 51.84 -6.95 4.70
C LEU A 301 52.04 -7.43 6.16
N HIS A 302 51.54 -8.61 6.51
CA HIS A 302 51.80 -9.23 7.82
C HIS A 302 53.27 -9.58 8.02
N ARG A 303 53.91 -10.18 7.01
CA ARG A 303 55.33 -10.54 7.06
C ARG A 303 56.23 -9.32 7.23
N ASP A 304 55.89 -8.24 6.53
CA ASP A 304 56.62 -6.99 6.54
C ASP A 304 56.26 -6.10 7.75
N GLN A 305 55.35 -6.56 8.63
CA GLN A 305 54.86 -5.83 9.80
C GLN A 305 54.38 -4.42 9.45
N ALA A 306 53.61 -4.32 8.36
CA ALA A 306 53.04 -3.06 7.89
C ALA A 306 52.14 -2.40 8.96
N ALA A 307 51.86 -1.11 8.79
CA ALA A 307 50.97 -0.38 9.69
C ALA A 307 49.60 -1.07 9.79
N PRO A 308 48.99 -1.18 11.00
CA PRO A 308 47.70 -1.84 11.19
C PRO A 308 46.63 -1.36 10.21
N ASP A 309 46.43 -0.05 10.05
CA ASP A 309 45.43 0.49 9.12
C ASP A 309 45.64 0.03 7.67
N THR A 310 46.89 -0.19 7.23
CA THR A 310 47.20 -0.72 5.89
C THR A 310 46.77 -2.18 5.75
N ILE A 311 47.01 -2.99 6.78
CA ILE A 311 46.54 -4.38 6.84
C ILE A 311 45.00 -4.41 6.85
N GLY A 312 44.37 -3.54 7.66
CA GLY A 312 42.92 -3.41 7.75
C GLY A 312 42.28 -2.99 6.42
N THR A 313 42.90 -2.07 5.69
CA THR A 313 42.43 -1.64 4.36
C THR A 313 42.50 -2.78 3.35
N ALA A 314 43.58 -3.57 3.33
CA ALA A 314 43.69 -4.72 2.43
C ALA A 314 42.63 -5.80 2.71
N TYR A 315 42.31 -6.04 3.98
CA TYR A 315 41.20 -6.93 4.34
C TYR A 315 39.83 -6.37 3.94
N ARG A 316 39.63 -5.04 4.02
CA ARG A 316 38.41 -4.40 3.54
C ARG A 316 38.24 -4.59 2.04
N GLU A 317 39.29 -4.35 1.25
CA GLU A 317 39.26 -4.55 -0.22
C GLU A 317 38.90 -5.99 -0.59
N LEU A 318 39.40 -6.97 0.17
CA LEU A 318 39.02 -8.36 0.00
C LEU A 318 37.53 -8.59 0.31
N GLY A 319 37.03 -7.98 1.39
CA GLY A 319 35.62 -8.01 1.77
C GLY A 319 34.71 -7.38 0.71
N ASP A 320 35.09 -6.22 0.19
CA ASP A 320 34.38 -5.48 -0.87
C ASP A 320 34.22 -6.37 -2.10
N TRP A 321 35.30 -7.04 -2.53
CA TRP A 321 35.28 -7.93 -3.69
C TRP A 321 34.30 -9.10 -3.52
N TYR A 322 34.32 -9.78 -2.36
CA TYR A 322 33.40 -10.88 -2.10
C TYR A 322 31.96 -10.42 -1.86
N ARG A 323 31.75 -9.24 -1.27
CA ARG A 323 30.42 -8.63 -1.13
C ARG A 323 29.80 -8.40 -2.51
N ASP A 324 30.55 -7.80 -3.42
CA ASP A 324 30.06 -7.49 -4.77
C ASP A 324 29.76 -8.77 -5.56
N ARG A 325 30.59 -9.82 -5.40
CA ARG A 325 30.32 -11.15 -5.97
C ARG A 325 29.09 -11.80 -5.36
N ALA A 326 28.90 -11.70 -4.04
CA ALA A 326 27.74 -12.24 -3.35
C ALA A 326 26.44 -11.53 -3.78
N GLN A 327 26.49 -10.23 -4.09
CA GLN A 327 25.34 -9.50 -4.64
C GLN A 327 24.97 -9.95 -6.06
N GLN A 328 25.95 -10.35 -6.87
CA GLN A 328 25.73 -10.90 -8.22
C GLN A 328 25.24 -12.35 -8.20
N LEU A 329 25.62 -13.12 -7.17
CA LEU A 329 25.22 -14.51 -6.96
C LEU A 329 24.59 -14.66 -5.56
N PRO A 330 23.34 -14.19 -5.35
CA PRO A 330 22.72 -14.08 -4.01
C PRO A 330 22.58 -15.40 -3.24
N THR A 331 22.65 -16.54 -3.93
CA THR A 331 22.63 -17.88 -3.33
C THR A 331 23.99 -18.35 -2.82
N SER A 332 25.07 -17.60 -3.08
CA SER A 332 26.43 -17.92 -2.62
C SER A 332 26.62 -17.57 -1.14
N GLN A 333 26.23 -18.49 -0.26
CA GLN A 333 26.51 -18.38 1.17
C GLN A 333 28.03 -18.35 1.47
N ALA A 334 28.83 -19.01 0.62
CA ALA A 334 30.28 -19.03 0.75
C ALA A 334 30.88 -17.62 0.59
N ASP A 335 30.48 -16.88 -0.44
CA ASP A 335 31.01 -15.53 -0.69
C ASP A 335 30.61 -14.55 0.41
N SER A 336 29.35 -14.61 0.86
CA SER A 336 28.89 -13.79 1.98
C SER A 336 29.69 -14.07 3.25
N THR A 337 29.99 -15.35 3.52
CA THR A 337 30.78 -15.77 4.67
C THR A 337 32.22 -15.25 4.59
N VAL A 338 32.87 -15.34 3.41
CA VAL A 338 34.23 -14.85 3.22
C VAL A 338 34.28 -13.32 3.33
N ALA A 339 33.31 -12.61 2.75
CA ALA A 339 33.21 -11.15 2.87
C ALA A 339 33.09 -10.71 4.33
N ILE A 340 32.17 -11.30 5.09
CA ILE A 340 31.99 -11.02 6.53
C ILE A 340 33.30 -11.24 7.29
N ARG A 341 33.97 -12.37 7.06
CA ARG A 341 35.24 -12.69 7.73
C ARG A 341 36.35 -11.70 7.38
N ALA A 342 36.43 -11.28 6.12
CA ALA A 342 37.40 -10.28 5.68
C ALA A 342 37.13 -8.91 6.35
N TYR A 343 35.86 -8.49 6.44
CA TYR A 343 35.48 -7.28 7.17
C TYR A 343 35.74 -7.39 8.68
N GLU A 344 35.46 -8.53 9.30
CA GLU A 344 35.80 -8.78 10.71
C GLU A 344 37.32 -8.67 10.94
N GLN A 345 38.16 -9.16 10.02
CA GLN A 345 39.61 -8.91 10.09
C GLN A 345 39.94 -7.43 9.94
N SER A 346 39.32 -6.73 8.99
CA SER A 346 39.52 -5.29 8.80
C SER A 346 39.27 -4.51 10.10
N LEU A 347 38.15 -4.80 10.78
CA LEU A 347 37.75 -4.19 12.06
C LEU A 347 38.73 -4.44 13.22
N ARG A 348 39.59 -5.46 13.15
CA ARG A 348 40.65 -5.69 14.16
C ARG A 348 41.81 -4.73 14.02
N PHE A 349 42.07 -4.27 12.80
CA PHE A 349 43.24 -3.49 12.45
C PHE A 349 42.96 -2.00 12.37
N ILE A 350 41.73 -1.61 12.02
CA ILE A 350 41.31 -0.21 12.02
C ILE A 350 40.88 0.23 13.42
N THR A 351 41.21 1.47 13.76
CA THR A 351 40.81 2.05 15.06
C THR A 351 39.29 2.17 15.15
N SER A 352 38.70 1.94 16.33
CA SER A 352 37.24 2.00 16.55
C SER A 352 36.59 3.35 16.21
N LYS A 353 37.38 4.43 16.17
CA LYS A 353 36.96 5.80 15.79
C LYS A 353 37.20 6.11 14.31
N SER A 354 37.65 5.15 13.50
CA SER A 354 37.87 5.36 12.07
C SER A 354 36.52 5.64 11.39
N PRO A 355 36.43 6.64 10.50
CA PRO A 355 35.19 6.97 9.78
C PRO A 355 34.72 5.83 8.87
N GLN A 356 35.57 4.83 8.62
CA GLN A 356 35.25 3.66 7.80
C GLN A 356 34.47 2.58 8.55
N VAL A 357 34.49 2.58 9.89
CA VAL A 357 33.89 1.52 10.71
C VAL A 357 32.38 1.39 10.48
N PRO A 358 31.58 2.49 10.43
CA PRO A 358 30.15 2.39 10.16
C PRO A 358 29.82 1.76 8.80
N ASP A 359 30.59 2.05 7.74
CA ASP A 359 30.39 1.48 6.40
C ASP A 359 30.64 -0.03 6.39
N VAL A 360 31.75 -0.46 7.01
CA VAL A 360 32.10 -1.89 7.11
C VAL A 360 31.03 -2.65 7.92
N LEU A 361 30.51 -2.04 8.99
CA LEU A 361 29.44 -2.62 9.80
C LEU A 361 28.09 -2.65 9.05
N ASN A 362 27.79 -1.63 8.23
CA ASN A 362 26.63 -1.64 7.34
C ASN A 362 26.70 -2.83 6.38
N ASP A 363 27.87 -3.08 5.78
CA ASP A 363 28.05 -4.17 4.83
C ASP A 363 27.98 -5.54 5.50
N ILE A 364 28.57 -5.72 6.69
CA ILE A 364 28.38 -6.92 7.51
C ILE A 364 26.88 -7.13 7.78
N GLY A 365 26.16 -6.07 8.16
CA GLY A 365 24.71 -6.12 8.39
C GLY A 365 23.92 -6.57 7.17
N ASN A 366 24.22 -6.01 6.00
CA ASN A 366 23.59 -6.38 4.72
C ASN A 366 23.87 -7.83 4.35
N LEU A 367 25.10 -8.32 4.55
CA LEU A 367 25.48 -9.69 4.24
C LEU A 367 24.75 -10.68 5.15
N TYR A 368 24.70 -10.43 6.46
CA TYR A 368 23.91 -11.26 7.38
C TYR A 368 22.41 -11.23 7.03
N TRP A 369 21.87 -10.05 6.69
CA TRP A 369 20.48 -9.92 6.27
C TRP A 369 20.19 -10.70 4.97
N MET A 370 21.12 -10.71 4.02
CA MET A 370 21.02 -11.51 2.80
C MET A 370 21.07 -13.01 3.11
N MET A 371 22.00 -13.45 3.96
CA MET A 371 22.11 -14.85 4.38
C MET A 371 20.87 -15.34 5.12
N ALA A 372 20.17 -14.47 5.87
CA ALA A 372 18.91 -14.84 6.52
C ALA A 372 17.86 -15.35 5.53
N ARG A 373 17.81 -14.83 4.30
CA ARG A 373 16.84 -15.23 3.27
C ARG A 373 17.04 -16.64 2.73
N THR A 374 18.22 -17.23 2.92
CA THR A 374 18.57 -18.57 2.42
C THR A 374 18.98 -19.54 3.53
N SER A 375 18.94 -19.10 4.79
CA SER A 375 19.36 -19.87 5.95
C SER A 375 18.22 -20.73 6.49
N ASN A 376 18.56 -21.91 7.03
CA ASN A 376 17.63 -22.72 7.83
C ASN A 376 17.33 -22.09 9.20
N GLU A 377 18.19 -21.17 9.66
CA GLU A 377 18.06 -20.41 10.91
C GLU A 377 18.09 -18.91 10.58
N PRO A 378 17.01 -18.34 10.01
CA PRO A 378 16.96 -16.94 9.59
C PRO A 378 17.10 -15.95 10.75
N SER A 379 16.48 -16.25 11.91
CA SER A 379 16.48 -15.40 13.10
C SER A 379 17.89 -15.07 13.59
N VAL A 380 18.79 -16.06 13.64
CA VAL A 380 20.19 -15.88 14.07
C VAL A 380 20.93 -14.87 13.20
N ASN A 381 20.74 -14.95 11.88
CA ASN A 381 21.39 -14.01 10.96
C ASN A 381 20.76 -12.62 11.02
N LEU A 382 19.44 -12.51 11.19
CA LEU A 382 18.77 -11.22 11.41
C LEU A 382 19.26 -10.54 12.70
N GLU A 383 19.44 -11.29 13.80
CA GLU A 383 19.99 -10.75 15.05
C GLU A 383 21.42 -10.24 14.89
N LYS A 384 22.26 -10.93 14.12
CA LYS A 384 23.61 -10.44 13.79
C LYS A 384 23.58 -9.18 12.94
N ALA A 385 22.67 -9.09 11.98
CA ALA A 385 22.46 -7.89 11.18
C ALA A 385 22.04 -6.69 12.04
N LEU A 386 21.09 -6.88 12.98
CA LEU A 386 20.69 -5.86 13.94
C LEU A 386 21.87 -5.34 14.76
N LYS A 387 22.69 -6.25 15.31
CA LYS A 387 23.88 -5.88 16.09
C LYS A 387 24.86 -5.04 15.26
N ALA A 388 25.11 -5.43 14.01
CA ALA A 388 26.02 -4.71 13.13
C ALA A 388 25.52 -3.28 12.85
N TYR A 389 24.24 -3.10 12.50
CA TYR A 389 23.67 -1.77 12.29
C TYR A 389 23.62 -0.91 13.55
N GLN A 390 23.29 -1.49 14.70
CA GLN A 390 23.32 -0.78 15.99
C GLN A 390 24.73 -0.28 16.30
N PHE A 391 25.76 -1.11 16.11
CA PHE A 391 27.15 -0.68 16.32
C PHE A 391 27.61 0.39 15.33
N ALA A 392 27.10 0.37 14.09
CA ALA A 392 27.38 1.41 13.10
C ALA A 392 26.77 2.75 13.53
N LEU A 393 25.49 2.74 13.94
CA LEU A 393 24.77 3.93 14.44
C LEU A 393 25.44 4.53 15.68
N GLU A 394 25.88 3.68 16.63
CA GLU A 394 26.55 4.13 17.86
C GLU A 394 27.91 4.80 17.62
N ARG A 395 28.52 4.60 16.45
CA ARG A 395 29.85 5.14 16.08
C ARG A 395 29.77 6.27 15.07
N MET A 396 28.56 6.71 14.74
CA MET A 396 28.33 7.76 13.76
C MET A 396 27.67 8.97 14.41
N ASP A 397 28.16 10.15 14.07
CA ASP A 397 27.49 11.40 14.41
C ASP A 397 26.35 11.64 13.40
N ALA A 398 25.11 11.58 13.89
CA ALA A 398 23.90 11.72 13.09
C ALA A 398 23.80 13.09 12.42
N GLU A 399 24.30 14.15 13.05
CA GLU A 399 24.23 15.52 12.51
C GLU A 399 25.32 15.76 11.45
N ALA A 400 26.48 15.11 11.62
CA ALA A 400 27.56 15.21 10.64
C ALA A 400 27.31 14.35 9.39
N HIS A 401 26.59 13.23 9.52
CA HIS A 401 26.32 12.28 8.44
C HIS A 401 24.85 11.83 8.37
N PRO A 402 23.88 12.75 8.22
CA PRO A 402 22.45 12.46 8.35
C PRO A 402 21.94 11.45 7.32
N GLU A 403 22.46 11.48 6.08
CA GLU A 403 22.04 10.56 5.02
C GLU A 403 22.43 9.10 5.31
N THR A 404 23.68 8.87 5.72
CA THR A 404 24.16 7.54 6.11
C THR A 404 23.44 7.07 7.38
N TYR A 405 23.14 7.98 8.32
CA TYR A 405 22.37 7.67 9.53
C TYR A 405 20.95 7.20 9.19
N ALA A 406 20.26 7.94 8.32
CA ALA A 406 18.94 7.56 7.82
C ALA A 406 18.97 6.21 7.08
N MET A 407 20.01 5.96 6.27
CA MET A 407 20.17 4.67 5.59
C MET A 407 20.29 3.50 6.58
N LEU A 408 21.15 3.62 7.60
CA LEU A 408 21.30 2.59 8.64
C LEU A 408 19.99 2.36 9.41
N LEU A 409 19.27 3.44 9.76
CA LEU A 409 17.97 3.34 10.41
C LEU A 409 16.92 2.64 9.54
N ASN A 410 16.90 2.93 8.24
CA ASN A 410 16.03 2.24 7.29
C ASN A 410 16.35 0.74 7.24
N ASN A 411 17.63 0.37 7.15
CA ASN A 411 18.05 -1.03 7.13
C ASN A 411 17.71 -1.74 8.44
N LEU A 412 17.91 -1.08 9.58
CA LEU A 412 17.51 -1.57 10.90
C LEU A 412 15.99 -1.85 10.94
N GLY A 413 15.18 -0.91 10.42
CA GLY A 413 13.73 -1.08 10.31
C GLY A 413 13.35 -2.30 9.49
N SER A 414 14.01 -2.53 8.35
CA SER A 414 13.74 -3.70 7.49
C SER A 414 14.10 -5.01 8.16
N VAL A 415 15.22 -5.07 8.90
CA VAL A 415 15.59 -6.28 9.64
C VAL A 415 14.61 -6.56 10.79
N TYR A 416 14.13 -5.54 11.48
CA TYR A 416 13.08 -5.71 12.49
C TYR A 416 11.77 -6.21 11.87
N SER A 417 11.35 -5.68 10.71
CA SER A 417 10.18 -6.18 9.99
C SER A 417 10.33 -7.67 9.64
N ASP A 418 11.49 -8.09 9.11
CA ASP A 418 11.75 -9.50 8.78
C ASP A 418 11.79 -10.40 10.02
N LEU A 419 12.36 -9.90 11.13
CA LEU A 419 12.41 -10.64 12.39
C LEU A 419 11.02 -10.85 13.00
N SER A 420 10.06 -9.96 12.73
CA SER A 420 8.69 -10.11 13.21
C SER A 420 8.00 -11.39 12.69
N TYR A 421 8.38 -11.87 11.50
CA TYR A 421 7.86 -13.12 10.96
C TYR A 421 8.47 -14.36 11.64
N GLN A 422 9.59 -14.18 12.36
CA GLN A 422 10.30 -15.25 13.04
C GLN A 422 9.97 -15.31 14.54
N GLN A 423 9.91 -14.15 15.21
CA GLN A 423 9.68 -14.06 16.65
C GLN A 423 9.17 -12.69 17.09
N ALA A 424 8.49 -12.64 18.25
CA ALA A 424 8.05 -11.41 18.92
C ALA A 424 7.48 -10.35 17.95
N PRO A 425 6.41 -10.67 17.19
CA PRO A 425 5.98 -9.87 16.05
C PRO A 425 5.64 -8.43 16.45
N VAL A 426 4.89 -8.25 17.53
CA VAL A 426 4.45 -6.91 17.98
C VAL A 426 5.65 -6.06 18.40
N GLU A 427 6.57 -6.60 19.19
CA GLU A 427 7.75 -5.89 19.65
C GLU A 427 8.64 -5.47 18.48
N ASN A 428 8.93 -6.40 17.58
CA ASN A 428 9.78 -6.15 16.43
C ASN A 428 9.14 -5.16 15.43
N LEU A 429 7.84 -5.25 15.17
CA LEU A 429 7.14 -4.28 14.33
C LEU A 429 7.14 -2.87 14.93
N ASN A 430 6.99 -2.74 16.25
CA ASN A 430 7.12 -1.45 16.93
C ASN A 430 8.55 -0.88 16.82
N GLN A 431 9.59 -1.72 16.94
CA GLN A 431 10.97 -1.29 16.71
C GLN A 431 11.21 -0.87 15.25
N ALA A 432 10.63 -1.58 14.29
CA ALA A 432 10.69 -1.21 12.88
C ALA A 432 10.03 0.16 12.63
N ILE A 433 8.84 0.40 13.18
CA ILE A 433 8.14 1.71 13.10
C ILE A 433 9.02 2.82 13.67
N ALA A 434 9.59 2.63 14.86
CA ALA A 434 10.46 3.62 15.49
C ALA A 434 11.71 3.93 14.65
N ALA A 435 12.32 2.90 14.04
CA ALA A 435 13.47 3.04 13.17
C ALA A 435 13.12 3.80 11.88
N TYR A 436 12.01 3.47 11.21
CA TYR A 436 11.56 4.17 10.01
C TYR A 436 11.13 5.62 10.28
N GLN A 437 10.44 5.90 11.39
CA GLN A 437 10.11 7.27 11.80
C GLN A 437 11.37 8.09 12.07
N SER A 438 12.37 7.49 12.73
CA SER A 438 13.68 8.11 12.93
C SER A 438 14.39 8.35 11.60
N CYS A 439 14.34 7.40 10.66
CA CYS A 439 14.87 7.58 9.30
C CYS A 439 14.23 8.79 8.61
N LEU A 440 12.90 8.90 8.64
CA LEU A 440 12.16 10.01 8.02
C LEU A 440 12.44 11.37 8.69
N HIS A 441 12.87 11.38 9.95
CA HIS A 441 13.32 12.61 10.62
C HIS A 441 14.62 13.16 10.01
N TYR A 442 15.60 12.28 9.74
CA TYR A 442 16.88 12.66 9.14
C TYR A 442 16.82 12.77 7.61
N ARG A 443 15.90 12.06 6.96
CA ARG A 443 15.68 12.07 5.51
C ARG A 443 14.53 13.02 5.16
N LEU A 444 14.84 14.28 4.89
CA LEU A 444 13.82 15.26 4.49
C LEU A 444 13.40 15.07 3.02
N ALA A 445 12.12 15.25 2.73
CA ALA A 445 11.57 15.09 1.38
C ALA A 445 12.24 15.97 0.30
N GLN A 446 12.89 17.06 0.67
CA GLN A 446 13.56 17.97 -0.28
C GLN A 446 14.90 17.44 -0.82
N GLY A 447 15.51 16.43 -0.17
CA GLY A 447 16.85 15.93 -0.50
C GLY A 447 16.88 14.69 -1.39
N ASP A 448 16.06 13.68 -1.09
CA ASP A 448 15.96 12.41 -1.84
C ASP A 448 14.52 11.86 -1.77
N LEU A 449 13.68 12.34 -2.68
CA LEU A 449 12.25 12.02 -2.75
C LEU A 449 11.97 10.52 -2.87
N SER A 450 12.76 9.81 -3.68
CA SER A 450 12.57 8.37 -3.93
C SER A 450 12.85 7.55 -2.67
N ARG A 451 13.96 7.84 -1.97
CA ARG A 451 14.26 7.17 -0.70
C ARG A 451 13.28 7.53 0.40
N TYR A 452 12.79 8.78 0.45
CA TYR A 452 11.75 9.20 1.40
C TYR A 452 10.47 8.38 1.19
N ALA A 453 10.02 8.29 -0.06
CA ALA A 453 8.82 7.55 -0.43
C ALA A 453 8.97 6.04 -0.20
N ALA A 454 10.15 5.47 -0.45
CA ALA A 454 10.45 4.08 -0.12
C ALA A 454 10.38 3.80 1.39
N THR A 455 10.93 4.70 2.23
CA THR A 455 10.81 4.57 3.69
C THR A 455 9.35 4.72 4.16
N GLN A 456 8.56 5.63 3.58
CA GLN A 456 7.12 5.74 3.85
C GLN A 456 6.35 4.47 3.45
N ASN A 457 6.68 3.87 2.30
CA ASN A 457 6.11 2.58 1.90
C ASN A 457 6.42 1.49 2.94
N ASN A 458 7.68 1.37 3.36
CA ASN A 458 8.08 0.37 4.37
C ASN A 458 7.39 0.60 5.72
N LEU A 459 7.23 1.86 6.12
CA LEU A 459 6.47 2.23 7.31
C LEU A 459 5.01 1.79 7.18
N GLY A 460 4.37 2.05 6.03
CA GLY A 460 3.01 1.62 5.76
C GLY A 460 2.83 0.10 5.81
N THR A 461 3.76 -0.65 5.22
CA THR A 461 3.76 -2.12 5.28
C THR A 461 3.94 -2.64 6.70
N THR A 462 4.78 -1.96 7.50
CA THR A 462 5.00 -2.33 8.90
C THR A 462 3.74 -2.10 9.75
N PHE A 463 3.04 -0.98 9.54
CA PHE A 463 1.75 -0.72 10.18
C PHE A 463 0.68 -1.72 9.74
N TRP A 464 0.61 -2.04 8.44
CA TRP A 464 -0.33 -3.05 7.94
C TRP A 464 -0.07 -4.43 8.57
N ASN A 465 1.18 -4.81 8.77
CA ASN A 465 1.54 -6.06 9.43
C ASN A 465 1.18 -6.01 10.92
N LEU A 466 1.43 -4.87 11.59
CA LEU A 466 1.07 -4.69 13.01
C LEU A 466 -0.44 -4.78 13.25
N ALA A 467 -1.25 -4.33 12.28
CA ALA A 467 -2.70 -4.44 12.32
C ALA A 467 -3.19 -5.89 12.41
N GLN A 468 -2.43 -6.87 11.91
CA GLN A 468 -2.76 -8.29 12.02
C GLN A 468 -2.63 -8.82 13.46
N HIS A 469 -1.95 -8.07 14.34
CA HIS A 469 -1.67 -8.48 15.71
C HIS A 469 -2.36 -7.61 16.76
N GLN A 470 -2.49 -6.30 16.53
CA GLN A 470 -3.12 -5.39 17.49
C GLN A 470 -3.68 -4.14 16.82
N GLN A 471 -4.72 -3.56 17.44
CA GLN A 471 -5.34 -2.29 17.04
C GLN A 471 -5.54 -2.18 15.51
N PRO A 472 -6.24 -3.15 14.88
CA PRO A 472 -6.31 -3.29 13.43
C PRO A 472 -6.75 -2.00 12.74
N ALA A 473 -7.85 -1.40 13.20
CA ALA A 473 -8.38 -0.16 12.63
C ALA A 473 -7.36 0.99 12.62
N LEU A 474 -6.73 1.26 13.77
CA LEU A 474 -5.77 2.34 13.93
C LEU A 474 -4.51 2.12 13.07
N ASN A 475 -3.95 0.91 13.13
CA ASN A 475 -2.74 0.60 12.38
C ASN A 475 -2.99 0.58 10.86
N LEU A 476 -4.15 0.14 10.39
CA LEU A 476 -4.51 0.24 8.98
C LEU A 476 -4.68 1.70 8.52
N GLN A 477 -5.22 2.58 9.36
CA GLN A 477 -5.26 4.02 9.07
C GLN A 477 -3.86 4.61 8.94
N HIS A 478 -2.94 4.24 9.84
CA HIS A 478 -1.54 4.63 9.73
C HIS A 478 -0.86 4.08 8.47
N ALA A 479 -1.16 2.84 8.08
CA ALA A 479 -0.66 2.26 6.84
C ALA A 479 -1.12 3.07 5.62
N ILE A 480 -2.42 3.38 5.53
CA ILE A 480 -3.02 4.20 4.48
C ILE A 480 -2.39 5.59 4.43
N ALA A 481 -2.18 6.23 5.59
CA ALA A 481 -1.54 7.54 5.66
C ALA A 481 -0.10 7.51 5.10
N ALA A 482 0.69 6.51 5.48
CA ALA A 482 2.07 6.36 5.01
C ALA A 482 2.13 6.04 3.50
N TYR A 483 1.25 5.16 2.99
CA TYR A 483 1.16 4.89 1.55
C TYR A 483 0.75 6.12 0.74
N ASN A 484 -0.24 6.89 1.22
CA ASN A 484 -0.64 8.13 0.56
C ASN A 484 0.46 9.18 0.58
N GLU A 485 1.24 9.28 1.66
CA GLU A 485 2.39 10.16 1.71
C GLU A 485 3.45 9.72 0.70
N ALA A 486 3.75 8.42 0.58
CA ALA A 486 4.66 7.91 -0.43
C ALA A 486 4.17 8.22 -1.87
N LEU A 487 2.87 8.07 -2.15
CA LEU A 487 2.27 8.35 -3.45
C LEU A 487 2.39 9.81 -3.89
N ARG A 488 2.57 10.77 -2.97
CA ARG A 488 2.78 12.19 -3.32
C ARG A 488 4.10 12.43 -4.03
N HIS A 489 5.08 11.54 -3.84
CA HIS A 489 6.44 11.72 -4.32
C HIS A 489 6.80 10.81 -5.51
N TYR A 490 5.93 9.86 -5.85
CA TYR A 490 6.09 9.05 -7.05
C TYR A 490 5.33 9.66 -8.23
N ASP A 491 6.04 9.86 -9.33
CA ASP A 491 5.44 10.20 -10.61
C ASP A 491 5.11 8.91 -11.37
N PRO A 492 3.83 8.61 -11.67
CA PRO A 492 3.45 7.42 -12.41
C PRO A 492 4.10 7.29 -13.79
N GLU A 493 4.49 8.39 -14.42
CA GLU A 493 5.12 8.36 -15.76
C GLU A 493 6.63 8.04 -15.68
N ARG A 494 7.27 8.35 -14.55
CA ARG A 494 8.70 8.08 -14.33
C ARG A 494 8.94 6.76 -13.61
N GLU A 495 8.08 6.44 -12.65
CA GLU A 495 8.20 5.28 -11.77
C GLU A 495 6.89 4.48 -11.69
N PRO A 496 6.36 4.00 -12.84
CA PRO A 496 5.03 3.38 -12.93
C PRO A 496 4.85 2.17 -12.01
N LEU A 497 5.90 1.36 -11.85
CA LEU A 497 5.84 0.13 -11.03
C LEU A 497 5.86 0.43 -9.52
N HIS A 498 6.59 1.45 -9.07
CA HIS A 498 6.56 1.89 -7.67
C HIS A 498 5.19 2.49 -7.34
N TYR A 499 4.66 3.32 -8.23
CA TYR A 499 3.31 3.89 -8.10
C TYR A 499 2.25 2.79 -8.00
N ALA A 500 2.27 1.81 -8.91
CA ALA A 500 1.32 0.69 -8.89
C ALA A 500 1.48 -0.24 -7.69
N MET A 501 2.70 -0.41 -7.19
CA MET A 501 2.94 -1.13 -5.94
C MET A 501 2.24 -0.47 -4.75
N LEU A 502 2.40 0.85 -4.61
CA LEU A 502 1.73 1.59 -3.55
C LEU A 502 0.21 1.54 -3.68
N GLN A 503 -0.32 1.66 -4.89
CA GLN A 503 -1.76 1.52 -5.14
C GLN A 503 -2.27 0.12 -4.76
N ASN A 504 -1.53 -0.94 -5.08
CA ASN A 504 -1.88 -2.28 -4.63
C ASN A 504 -1.84 -2.39 -3.10
N ASN A 505 -0.79 -1.89 -2.45
CA ASN A 505 -0.66 -1.93 -0.99
C ASN A 505 -1.78 -1.16 -0.29
N LEU A 506 -2.16 -0.03 -0.86
CA LEU A 506 -3.28 0.77 -0.40
C LEU A 506 -4.61 0.00 -0.54
N GLY A 507 -4.82 -0.67 -1.67
CA GLY A 507 -5.99 -1.53 -1.86
C GLY A 507 -6.06 -2.66 -0.83
N THR A 508 -4.91 -3.25 -0.47
CA THR A 508 -4.83 -4.28 0.58
C THR A 508 -5.13 -3.73 1.97
N ALA A 509 -4.71 -2.50 2.26
CA ALA A 509 -5.06 -1.84 3.52
C ALA A 509 -6.56 -1.50 3.62
N TYR A 510 -7.18 -1.02 2.53
CA TYR A 510 -8.63 -0.79 2.51
C TYR A 510 -9.41 -2.09 2.61
N TRP A 511 -9.02 -3.12 1.88
CA TRP A 511 -9.66 -4.42 2.01
C TRP A 511 -9.54 -4.95 3.45
N ALA A 512 -8.39 -4.82 4.10
CA ALA A 512 -8.26 -5.22 5.50
C ALA A 512 -9.16 -4.38 6.45
N LEU A 513 -9.36 -3.09 6.17
CA LEU A 513 -10.30 -2.25 6.93
C LEU A 513 -11.75 -2.70 6.77
N SER A 514 -12.16 -3.16 5.58
CA SER A 514 -13.52 -3.66 5.37
C SER A 514 -13.83 -4.89 6.21
N GLN A 515 -12.79 -5.65 6.59
CA GLN A 515 -12.91 -6.83 7.43
C GLN A 515 -12.83 -6.51 8.93
N CYS A 516 -12.63 -5.24 9.32
CA CYS A 516 -12.47 -4.82 10.70
C CYS A 516 -13.76 -4.19 11.24
N ASN A 517 -14.50 -4.94 12.06
CA ASN A 517 -15.76 -4.46 12.66
C ASN A 517 -15.56 -3.19 13.52
N ASP A 518 -14.48 -3.12 14.31
CA ASP A 518 -14.17 -1.97 15.16
C ASP A 518 -13.90 -0.69 14.34
N ALA A 519 -13.35 -0.84 13.13
CA ALA A 519 -13.12 0.29 12.23
C ALA A 519 -14.43 0.90 11.74
N MET A 520 -15.44 0.08 11.45
CA MET A 520 -16.75 0.52 10.98
C MET A 520 -17.46 1.40 12.01
N GLU A 521 -17.41 0.99 13.29
CA GLU A 521 -18.00 1.73 14.40
C GLU A 521 -17.26 3.05 14.64
N THR A 522 -15.93 3.00 14.68
CA THR A 522 -15.10 4.18 14.98
C THR A 522 -15.15 5.23 13.87
N LEU A 523 -15.18 4.80 12.61
CA LEU A 523 -15.14 5.70 11.45
C LEU A 523 -16.52 6.10 10.93
N GLY A 524 -17.60 5.46 11.40
CA GLY A 524 -18.94 5.69 10.86
C GLY A 524 -19.02 5.32 9.37
N THR A 525 -18.42 4.20 8.99
CA THR A 525 -18.33 3.73 7.60
C THR A 525 -18.83 2.30 7.48
N VAL A 526 -19.24 1.88 6.27
CA VAL A 526 -19.68 0.51 6.02
C VAL A 526 -18.59 -0.26 5.23
N PRO A 527 -18.53 -1.60 5.31
CA PRO A 527 -17.49 -2.39 4.63
C PRO A 527 -17.43 -2.14 3.13
N GLU A 528 -18.59 -1.89 2.53
CA GLU A 528 -18.78 -1.75 1.10
C GLU A 528 -17.90 -0.65 0.52
N ASP A 529 -17.73 0.49 1.18
CA ASP A 529 -16.86 1.50 0.59
C ASP A 529 -15.37 1.30 0.80
N PHE A 530 -14.94 0.63 1.87
CA PHE A 530 -13.55 0.19 1.90
C PHE A 530 -13.28 -0.84 0.79
N LEU A 531 -14.24 -1.71 0.50
CA LEU A 531 -14.14 -2.64 -0.64
C LEU A 531 -14.11 -1.91 -1.99
N LEU A 532 -14.93 -0.88 -2.19
CA LEU A 532 -14.90 -0.05 -3.40
C LEU A 532 -13.58 0.73 -3.55
N LEU A 533 -13.06 1.30 -2.46
CA LEU A 533 -11.74 1.94 -2.45
C LEU A 533 -10.62 0.94 -2.77
N ALA A 534 -10.71 -0.28 -2.24
CA ALA A 534 -9.77 -1.35 -2.55
C ALA A 534 -9.81 -1.71 -4.04
N ILE A 535 -11.00 -1.93 -4.59
CA ILE A 535 -11.22 -2.21 -6.02
C ILE A 535 -10.63 -1.10 -6.88
N GLY A 536 -10.90 0.17 -6.56
CA GLY A 536 -10.34 1.31 -7.28
C GLY A 536 -8.81 1.32 -7.27
N ALA A 537 -8.19 1.14 -6.11
CA ALA A 537 -6.74 1.15 -5.97
C ALA A 537 -6.07 -0.03 -6.73
N TYR A 538 -6.64 -1.24 -6.66
CA TYR A 538 -6.15 -2.38 -7.44
C TYR A 538 -6.25 -2.15 -8.95
N ARG A 539 -7.33 -1.53 -9.40
CA ARG A 539 -7.53 -1.25 -10.83
C ARG A 539 -6.58 -0.19 -11.35
N VAL A 540 -6.28 0.84 -10.55
CA VAL A 540 -5.21 1.79 -10.87
C VAL A 540 -3.86 1.09 -10.92
N ALA A 541 -3.58 0.16 -9.99
CA ALA A 541 -2.34 -0.61 -10.04
C ALA A 541 -2.22 -1.45 -11.32
N LEU A 542 -3.31 -2.07 -11.78
CA LEU A 542 -3.37 -2.88 -13.01
C LEU A 542 -3.20 -2.08 -14.30
N VAL A 543 -3.33 -0.75 -14.28
CA VAL A 543 -2.97 0.11 -15.44
C VAL A 543 -1.48 -0.02 -15.77
N TYR A 544 -0.62 -0.19 -14.76
CA TYR A 544 0.85 -0.26 -14.96
C TYR A 544 1.41 -1.66 -14.74
N ARG A 545 0.81 -2.44 -13.85
CA ARG A 545 1.15 -3.86 -13.65
C ARG A 545 0.37 -4.68 -14.67
N THR A 546 0.82 -4.68 -15.92
CA THR A 546 0.27 -5.58 -16.94
C THR A 546 0.99 -6.93 -16.90
N PHE A 547 0.43 -7.93 -17.58
CA PHE A 547 1.07 -9.24 -17.69
C PHE A 547 2.46 -9.14 -18.36
N GLU A 548 2.61 -8.27 -19.35
CA GLU A 548 3.86 -8.10 -20.10
C GLU A 548 4.95 -7.41 -19.28
N VAL A 549 4.57 -6.45 -18.43
CA VAL A 549 5.50 -5.60 -17.68
C VAL A 549 5.88 -6.23 -16.35
N ALA A 550 4.91 -6.80 -15.62
CA ALA A 550 5.12 -7.31 -14.26
C ALA A 550 4.20 -8.52 -13.98
N PRO A 551 4.42 -9.68 -14.62
CA PRO A 551 3.46 -10.78 -14.65
C PRO A 551 3.11 -11.35 -13.27
N THR A 552 4.09 -11.47 -12.37
CA THR A 552 3.86 -11.94 -10.99
C THR A 552 3.05 -10.94 -10.17
N ALA A 553 3.35 -9.65 -10.29
CA ALA A 553 2.65 -8.57 -9.60
C ALA A 553 1.23 -8.38 -10.18
N PHE A 554 1.06 -8.51 -11.49
CA PHE A 554 -0.25 -8.55 -12.16
C PHE A 554 -1.11 -9.68 -11.60
N ALA A 555 -0.59 -10.91 -11.54
CA ALA A 555 -1.32 -12.06 -11.00
C ALA A 555 -1.77 -11.82 -9.55
N ALA A 556 -0.89 -11.26 -8.72
CA ALA A 556 -1.21 -10.93 -7.33
C ALA A 556 -2.28 -9.85 -7.20
N THR A 557 -2.16 -8.76 -7.98
CA THR A 557 -3.15 -7.68 -7.96
C THR A 557 -4.51 -8.13 -8.51
N GLN A 558 -4.54 -8.99 -9.54
CA GLN A 558 -5.78 -9.60 -10.03
C GLN A 558 -6.44 -10.51 -8.98
N ASN A 559 -5.66 -11.32 -8.25
CA ASN A 559 -6.19 -12.11 -7.14
C ASN A 559 -6.83 -11.21 -6.06
N ASN A 560 -6.15 -10.13 -5.70
CA ASN A 560 -6.65 -9.18 -4.69
C ASN A 560 -7.92 -8.47 -5.17
N LEU A 561 -7.98 -8.10 -6.44
CA LEU A 561 -9.17 -7.51 -7.07
C LEU A 561 -10.35 -8.49 -7.05
N GLY A 562 -10.12 -9.75 -7.42
CA GLY A 562 -11.16 -10.79 -7.35
C GLY A 562 -11.68 -11.00 -5.93
N THR A 563 -10.78 -10.96 -4.95
CA THR A 563 -11.11 -11.05 -3.52
C THR A 563 -11.99 -9.89 -3.08
N ALA A 564 -11.63 -8.66 -3.43
CA ALA A 564 -12.45 -7.49 -3.07
C ALA A 564 -13.85 -7.53 -3.71
N TYR A 565 -13.96 -7.90 -4.99
CA TYR A 565 -15.27 -8.09 -5.64
C TYR A 565 -16.09 -9.21 -5.00
N TRP A 566 -15.45 -10.33 -4.65
CA TRP A 566 -16.12 -11.44 -3.97
C TRP A 566 -16.71 -11.01 -2.63
N HIS A 567 -15.95 -10.27 -1.82
CA HIS A 567 -16.45 -9.75 -0.54
C HIS A 567 -17.56 -8.73 -0.75
N LEU A 568 -17.46 -7.85 -1.74
CA LEU A 568 -18.50 -6.85 -2.03
C LEU A 568 -19.80 -7.51 -2.49
N ALA A 569 -19.72 -8.54 -3.33
CA ALA A 569 -20.88 -9.32 -3.77
C ALA A 569 -21.63 -9.97 -2.58
N ASN A 570 -20.87 -10.44 -1.58
CA ASN A 570 -21.42 -11.18 -0.45
C ASN A 570 -21.75 -10.31 0.77
N GLN A 571 -21.74 -8.98 0.62
CA GLN A 571 -22.29 -8.12 1.67
C GLN A 571 -23.82 -8.25 1.75
N PRO A 572 -24.41 -8.25 2.97
CA PRO A 572 -25.86 -8.37 3.14
C PRO A 572 -26.65 -7.23 2.48
N SER A 573 -26.05 -6.04 2.36
CA SER A 573 -26.68 -4.85 1.79
C SER A 573 -26.70 -4.84 0.25
N THR A 574 -25.87 -5.68 -0.39
CA THR A 574 -25.69 -5.66 -1.85
C THR A 574 -26.97 -6.10 -2.55
N HIS A 575 -27.48 -5.26 -3.47
CA HIS A 575 -28.66 -5.58 -4.26
C HIS A 575 -28.40 -6.77 -5.19
N ASP A 576 -29.43 -7.55 -5.55
CA ASP A 576 -29.27 -8.77 -6.34
C ASP A 576 -28.60 -8.54 -7.70
N ASP A 577 -29.03 -7.48 -8.40
CA ASP A 577 -28.49 -7.09 -9.71
C ASP A 577 -26.98 -6.76 -9.62
N ASP A 578 -26.57 -6.02 -8.59
CA ASP A 578 -25.17 -5.67 -8.37
C ASP A 578 -24.35 -6.86 -7.91
N ARG A 579 -24.93 -7.73 -7.07
CA ARG A 579 -24.29 -8.98 -6.60
C ARG A 579 -23.86 -9.82 -7.80
N GLN A 580 -24.74 -10.01 -8.78
CA GLN A 580 -24.41 -10.80 -9.96
C GLN A 580 -23.24 -10.17 -10.74
N ASN A 581 -23.25 -8.85 -10.94
CA ASN A 581 -22.17 -8.13 -11.61
C ASN A 581 -20.84 -8.30 -10.86
N TYR A 582 -20.84 -8.13 -9.54
CA TYR A 582 -19.64 -8.29 -8.72
C TYR A 582 -19.10 -9.72 -8.71
N VAL A 583 -19.97 -10.74 -8.66
CA VAL A 583 -19.53 -12.15 -8.79
C VAL A 583 -18.88 -12.39 -10.16
N GLN A 584 -19.43 -11.83 -11.24
CA GLN A 584 -18.82 -11.94 -12.57
C GLN A 584 -17.45 -11.23 -12.63
N CYS A 585 -17.32 -10.04 -12.05
CA CYS A 585 -16.04 -9.35 -11.93
C CYS A 585 -15.02 -10.16 -11.11
N ALA A 586 -15.45 -10.79 -10.02
CA ALA A 586 -14.59 -11.66 -9.21
C ALA A 586 -14.09 -12.86 -10.03
N ILE A 587 -14.99 -13.55 -10.74
CA ILE A 587 -14.65 -14.69 -11.63
C ILE A 587 -13.63 -14.26 -12.68
N ALA A 588 -13.83 -13.11 -13.33
CA ALA A 588 -12.93 -12.60 -14.36
C ALA A 588 -11.53 -12.33 -13.77
N ALA A 589 -11.44 -11.61 -12.66
CA ALA A 589 -10.15 -11.28 -12.03
C ALA A 589 -9.39 -12.52 -11.53
N TYR A 590 -10.09 -13.50 -10.93
CA TYR A 590 -9.45 -14.75 -10.52
C TYR A 590 -8.95 -15.58 -11.72
N LYS A 591 -9.70 -15.60 -12.83
CA LYS A 591 -9.25 -16.27 -14.05
C LYS A 591 -7.99 -15.63 -14.62
N GLU A 592 -7.95 -14.30 -14.72
CA GLU A 592 -6.75 -13.56 -15.16
C GLU A 592 -5.53 -13.87 -14.28
N SER A 593 -5.72 -13.90 -12.96
CA SER A 593 -4.67 -14.28 -12.02
C SER A 593 -4.14 -15.70 -12.26
N LEU A 594 -5.02 -16.69 -12.38
CA LEU A 594 -4.64 -18.09 -12.59
C LEU A 594 -4.06 -18.36 -13.98
N THR A 595 -4.53 -17.66 -15.02
CA THR A 595 -3.94 -17.72 -16.36
C THR A 595 -2.51 -17.19 -16.34
N ALA A 596 -2.25 -16.08 -15.64
CA ALA A 596 -0.90 -15.57 -15.47
C ALA A 596 0.00 -16.54 -14.69
N VAL A 597 -0.51 -17.16 -13.62
CA VAL A 597 0.20 -18.20 -12.85
C VAL A 597 0.57 -19.40 -13.75
N GLN A 598 -0.36 -19.86 -14.58
CA GLN A 598 -0.15 -20.99 -15.49
C GLN A 598 0.95 -20.66 -16.51
N HIS A 599 0.86 -19.50 -17.17
CA HIS A 599 1.89 -19.07 -18.14
C HIS A 599 3.29 -18.96 -17.52
N LEU A 600 3.39 -18.43 -16.30
CA LEU A 600 4.66 -18.31 -15.60
C LEU A 600 5.25 -19.67 -15.22
N SER A 601 4.40 -20.61 -14.81
CA SER A 601 4.79 -21.97 -14.45
C SER A 601 5.25 -22.76 -15.67
N ASP A 602 4.54 -22.63 -16.79
CA ASP A 602 4.88 -23.29 -18.06
C ASP A 602 6.18 -22.75 -18.67
N ALA A 603 6.47 -21.46 -18.48
CA ALA A 603 7.71 -20.84 -18.95
C ALA A 603 8.96 -21.28 -18.15
N HIS A 604 8.79 -21.72 -16.90
CA HIS A 604 9.89 -22.09 -15.99
C HIS A 604 9.68 -23.46 -15.33
N PRO A 605 9.59 -24.56 -16.10
CA PRO A 605 9.22 -25.88 -15.57
C PRO A 605 10.26 -26.47 -14.60
N SER A 606 11.51 -25.98 -14.65
CA SER A 606 12.60 -26.41 -13.76
C SER A 606 12.70 -25.60 -12.46
N SER A 607 11.97 -24.50 -12.34
CA SER A 607 11.96 -23.63 -11.17
C SER A 607 10.58 -23.02 -10.98
N ALA A 608 9.76 -23.63 -10.12
CA ALA A 608 8.41 -23.16 -9.87
C ALA A 608 8.45 -21.70 -9.38
N PRO A 609 7.78 -20.76 -10.08
CA PRO A 609 7.72 -19.37 -9.64
C PRO A 609 7.08 -19.29 -8.26
N THR A 610 7.69 -18.52 -7.36
CA THR A 610 7.10 -18.23 -6.05
C THR A 610 6.17 -17.03 -6.17
N PHE A 611 4.93 -17.20 -5.74
CA PHE A 611 3.92 -16.14 -5.74
C PHE A 611 3.76 -15.56 -4.33
N SER A 612 3.44 -14.27 -4.25
CA SER A 612 3.20 -13.59 -2.96
C SER A 612 1.82 -13.88 -2.37
N PHE A 613 1.05 -14.77 -2.98
CA PHE A 613 -0.30 -15.14 -2.57
C PHE A 613 -0.50 -16.65 -2.71
N ASP A 614 -1.49 -17.18 -2.00
CA ASP A 614 -1.84 -18.60 -2.05
C ASP A 614 -2.69 -18.90 -3.30
N VAL A 615 -2.06 -19.56 -4.28
CA VAL A 615 -2.71 -19.97 -5.54
C VAL A 615 -3.88 -20.95 -5.30
N ALA A 616 -3.79 -21.80 -4.28
CA ALA A 616 -4.86 -22.73 -3.94
C ALA A 616 -6.09 -21.99 -3.37
N ALA A 617 -5.86 -20.91 -2.62
CA ALA A 617 -6.93 -20.00 -2.18
C ALA A 617 -7.62 -19.34 -3.38
N THR A 618 -6.87 -18.89 -4.38
CA THR A 618 -7.44 -18.31 -5.61
C THR A 618 -8.31 -19.33 -6.36
N HIS A 619 -7.86 -20.58 -6.47
CA HIS A 619 -8.68 -21.67 -7.02
C HIS A 619 -9.95 -21.89 -6.20
N HIS A 620 -9.86 -21.95 -4.88
CA HIS A 620 -11.02 -22.12 -4.01
C HIS A 620 -12.05 -20.99 -4.20
N ASN A 621 -11.59 -19.74 -4.24
CA ASN A 621 -12.45 -18.57 -4.40
C ASN A 621 -13.11 -18.51 -5.78
N LEU A 622 -12.38 -18.84 -6.86
CA LEU A 622 -12.96 -18.96 -8.19
C LEU A 622 -14.00 -20.07 -8.25
N GLY A 623 -13.71 -21.22 -7.63
CA GLY A 623 -14.64 -22.33 -7.53
C GLY A 623 -15.94 -21.93 -6.84
N SER A 624 -15.82 -21.21 -5.72
CA SER A 624 -16.95 -20.71 -4.93
C SER A 624 -17.79 -19.70 -5.70
N ALA A 625 -17.15 -18.80 -6.46
CA ALA A 625 -17.84 -17.83 -7.30
C ALA A 625 -18.61 -18.48 -8.46
N CYS A 626 -18.02 -19.47 -9.12
CA CYS A 626 -18.71 -20.26 -10.14
C CYS A 626 -19.86 -21.09 -9.54
N TYR A 627 -19.67 -21.66 -8.35
CA TYR A 627 -20.72 -22.40 -7.64
C TYR A 627 -21.90 -21.51 -7.28
N GLN A 628 -21.66 -20.32 -6.71
CA GLN A 628 -22.71 -19.35 -6.38
C GLN A 628 -23.49 -18.91 -7.62
N THR A 629 -22.78 -18.65 -8.72
CA THR A 629 -23.41 -18.30 -10.02
C THR A 629 -24.32 -19.43 -10.50
N ALA A 630 -23.86 -20.68 -10.39
CA ALA A 630 -24.62 -21.83 -10.88
C ALA A 630 -25.80 -22.23 -9.99
N THR A 631 -25.73 -21.99 -8.69
CA THR A 631 -26.78 -22.36 -7.72
C THR A 631 -27.81 -21.27 -7.50
N ASN A 632 -27.49 -20.02 -7.83
CA ASN A 632 -28.45 -18.93 -7.77
C ASN A 632 -29.51 -19.07 -8.87
N GLU A 633 -30.77 -19.28 -8.45
CA GLU A 633 -31.92 -19.44 -9.35
C GLU A 633 -32.35 -18.14 -10.03
N ARG A 634 -31.99 -16.98 -9.46
CA ARG A 634 -32.31 -15.66 -10.04
C ARG A 634 -31.46 -15.35 -11.27
N VAL A 635 -30.29 -15.98 -11.39
CA VAL A 635 -29.43 -15.83 -12.57
C VAL A 635 -30.04 -16.63 -13.71
N ALA A 636 -30.48 -15.94 -14.76
CA ALA A 636 -30.99 -16.57 -15.98
C ALA A 636 -29.81 -17.17 -16.77
N LEU A 637 -29.54 -18.46 -16.56
CA LEU A 637 -28.57 -19.26 -17.31
C LEU A 637 -29.27 -20.39 -18.02
N GLU A 638 -28.88 -20.63 -19.27
CA GLU A 638 -29.26 -21.84 -19.99
C GLU A 638 -28.72 -23.09 -19.26
N PRO A 639 -29.39 -24.26 -19.34
CA PRO A 639 -28.95 -25.46 -18.65
C PRO A 639 -27.49 -25.84 -18.93
N ALA A 640 -27.02 -25.64 -20.17
CA ALA A 640 -25.64 -25.91 -20.56
C ALA A 640 -24.64 -24.97 -19.88
N GLU A 641 -24.94 -23.66 -19.82
CA GLU A 641 -24.09 -22.65 -19.17
C GLU A 641 -23.98 -22.90 -17.68
N ARG A 642 -25.08 -23.30 -17.05
CA ARG A 642 -25.11 -23.64 -15.62
C ARG A 642 -24.32 -24.91 -15.33
N SER A 643 -24.42 -25.93 -16.17
CA SER A 643 -23.58 -27.13 -16.06
C SER A 643 -22.10 -26.77 -16.19
N ALA A 644 -21.73 -25.93 -17.17
CA ALA A 644 -20.36 -25.47 -17.36
C ALA A 644 -19.82 -24.69 -16.14
N CYS A 645 -20.65 -23.88 -15.49
CA CYS A 645 -20.29 -23.20 -14.24
C CYS A 645 -20.02 -24.20 -13.10
N LEU A 646 -20.84 -25.23 -12.94
CA LEU A 646 -20.59 -26.27 -11.93
C LEU A 646 -19.35 -27.12 -12.26
N GLU A 647 -19.08 -27.41 -13.54
CA GLU A 647 -17.85 -28.12 -13.95
C GLU A 647 -16.62 -27.28 -13.61
N THR A 648 -16.66 -25.97 -13.89
CA THR A 648 -15.60 -25.02 -13.55
C THR A 648 -15.41 -24.93 -12.03
N ALA A 649 -16.50 -24.87 -11.27
CA ALA A 649 -16.46 -24.86 -9.81
C ALA A 649 -15.78 -26.12 -9.26
N LEU A 650 -16.18 -27.29 -9.75
CA LEU A 650 -15.65 -28.57 -9.31
C LEU A 650 -14.16 -28.71 -9.63
N TYR A 651 -13.76 -28.32 -10.84
CA TYR A 651 -12.35 -28.33 -11.24
C TYR A 651 -11.49 -27.51 -10.28
N HIS A 652 -11.89 -26.27 -9.99
CA HIS A 652 -11.10 -25.39 -9.13
C HIS A 652 -11.13 -25.79 -7.65
N HIS A 653 -12.25 -26.31 -7.12
CA HIS A 653 -12.25 -26.89 -5.76
C HIS A 653 -11.30 -28.09 -5.63
N VAL A 654 -11.18 -28.92 -6.67
CA VAL A 654 -10.21 -30.02 -6.73
C VAL A 654 -8.76 -29.50 -6.80
N GLN A 655 -8.49 -28.43 -7.56
CA GLN A 655 -7.15 -27.81 -7.57
C GLN A 655 -6.79 -27.25 -6.19
N ALA A 656 -7.74 -26.60 -5.50
CA ALA A 656 -7.52 -26.11 -4.14
C ALA A 656 -7.23 -27.26 -3.15
N LEU A 657 -7.97 -28.36 -3.23
CA LEU A 657 -7.69 -29.58 -2.47
C LEU A 657 -6.27 -30.11 -2.68
N HIS A 658 -5.79 -30.08 -3.92
CA HIS A 658 -4.43 -30.49 -4.24
C HIS A 658 -3.39 -29.53 -3.64
N GLY A 659 -3.59 -28.22 -3.78
CA GLY A 659 -2.66 -27.22 -3.25
C GLY A 659 -2.59 -27.20 -1.71
N TRP A 660 -3.67 -27.57 -1.02
CA TRP A 660 -3.75 -27.60 0.44
C TRP A 660 -3.53 -28.98 1.07
N GLN A 661 -2.92 -29.95 0.38
CA GLN A 661 -2.67 -31.30 0.92
C GLN A 661 -1.94 -31.33 2.27
N HIS A 662 -1.14 -30.31 2.57
CA HIS A 662 -0.38 -30.17 3.81
C HIS A 662 -0.97 -29.16 4.79
N ASN A 663 -2.17 -28.62 4.52
CA ASN A 663 -2.89 -27.71 5.41
C ASN A 663 -4.27 -28.32 5.75
N PRO A 664 -4.40 -29.02 6.89
CA PRO A 664 -5.62 -29.77 7.23
C PRO A 664 -6.89 -28.93 7.23
N ASP A 665 -6.84 -27.71 7.74
CA ASP A 665 -8.01 -26.84 7.88
C ASP A 665 -8.51 -26.39 6.50
N PHE A 666 -7.60 -25.89 5.66
CA PHE A 666 -7.98 -25.46 4.30
C PHE A 666 -8.32 -26.65 3.40
N TYR A 667 -7.67 -27.81 3.58
CA TYR A 667 -8.04 -29.04 2.90
C TYR A 667 -9.50 -29.44 3.19
N GLN A 668 -9.91 -29.39 4.46
CA GLN A 668 -11.30 -29.69 4.84
C GLN A 668 -12.28 -28.69 4.21
N THR A 669 -11.96 -27.39 4.20
CA THR A 669 -12.79 -26.37 3.53
C THR A 669 -12.96 -26.67 2.04
N ALA A 670 -11.89 -26.98 1.32
CA ALA A 670 -11.97 -27.34 -0.10
C ALA A 670 -12.70 -28.68 -0.34
N LEU A 671 -12.60 -29.63 0.58
CA LEU A 671 -13.32 -30.91 0.52
C LEU A 671 -14.82 -30.70 0.62
N ILE A 672 -15.26 -29.90 1.59
CA ILE A 672 -16.67 -29.56 1.78
C ILE A 672 -17.23 -28.87 0.52
N ALA A 673 -16.52 -27.89 -0.03
CA ALA A 673 -16.92 -27.20 -1.25
C ALA A 673 -17.00 -28.14 -2.46
N THR A 674 -16.06 -29.10 -2.56
CA THR A 674 -16.09 -30.16 -3.59
C THR A 674 -17.33 -31.02 -3.46
N ILE A 675 -17.65 -31.52 -2.25
CA ILE A 675 -18.83 -32.34 -1.98
C ILE A 675 -20.11 -31.56 -2.30
N GLN A 676 -20.21 -30.30 -1.88
CA GLN A 676 -21.36 -29.44 -2.17
C GLN A 676 -21.57 -29.24 -3.67
N THR A 677 -20.49 -29.10 -4.43
CA THR A 677 -20.55 -28.98 -5.90
C THR A 677 -21.07 -30.27 -6.53
N VAL A 678 -20.61 -31.44 -6.07
CA VAL A 678 -21.10 -32.74 -6.55
C VAL A 678 -22.58 -32.96 -6.19
N LYS A 679 -23.01 -32.57 -4.99
CA LYS A 679 -24.42 -32.59 -4.59
C LYS A 679 -25.27 -31.71 -5.50
N ALA A 680 -24.83 -30.50 -5.80
CA ALA A 680 -25.55 -29.60 -6.71
C ALA A 680 -25.72 -30.19 -8.13
N PHE A 681 -24.75 -30.96 -8.63
CA PHE A 681 -24.90 -31.72 -9.88
C PHE A 681 -25.97 -32.80 -9.78
N SER A 682 -25.96 -33.56 -8.68
CA SER A 682 -26.93 -34.63 -8.43
C SER A 682 -28.35 -34.09 -8.29
N ASP A 683 -28.52 -33.04 -7.49
CA ASP A 683 -29.84 -32.44 -7.22
C ASP A 683 -30.47 -31.86 -8.49
N ARG A 684 -29.64 -31.34 -9.41
CA ARG A 684 -30.12 -30.64 -10.60
C ARG A 684 -30.23 -31.51 -11.85
N TYR A 685 -29.35 -32.49 -12.02
CA TYR A 685 -29.31 -33.34 -13.24
C TYR A 685 -29.39 -34.84 -12.94
N GLY A 686 -29.73 -35.22 -11.70
CA GLY A 686 -29.90 -36.59 -11.26
C GLY A 686 -28.63 -37.44 -11.41
N ILE A 687 -28.82 -38.74 -11.65
CA ILE A 687 -27.74 -39.73 -11.76
C ILE A 687 -26.75 -39.37 -12.88
N GLN A 688 -27.23 -38.79 -13.99
CA GLN A 688 -26.36 -38.36 -15.10
C GLN A 688 -25.43 -37.23 -14.66
N GLY A 689 -25.95 -36.23 -13.93
CA GLY A 689 -25.15 -35.17 -13.33
C GLY A 689 -24.14 -35.68 -12.31
N GLN A 690 -24.58 -36.56 -11.41
CA GLN A 690 -23.70 -37.16 -10.41
C GLN A 690 -22.55 -37.95 -11.06
N THR A 691 -22.86 -38.74 -12.10
CA THR A 691 -21.84 -39.51 -12.84
C THR A 691 -20.85 -38.57 -13.54
N LEU A 692 -21.34 -37.50 -14.16
CA LEU A 692 -20.50 -36.48 -14.78
C LEU A 692 -19.58 -35.83 -13.74
N ALA A 693 -20.11 -35.38 -12.61
CA ALA A 693 -19.33 -34.76 -11.54
C ALA A 693 -18.25 -35.71 -10.99
N LEU A 694 -18.62 -36.95 -10.66
CA LEU A 694 -17.67 -37.95 -10.14
C LEU A 694 -16.58 -38.28 -11.17
N SER A 695 -16.87 -38.24 -12.48
CA SER A 695 -15.84 -38.45 -13.52
C SER A 695 -14.76 -37.36 -13.56
N ARG A 696 -15.02 -36.19 -12.97
CA ARG A 696 -14.07 -35.07 -12.87
C ARG A 696 -13.28 -35.06 -11.56
N VAL A 697 -13.60 -35.95 -10.62
CA VAL A 697 -12.94 -36.05 -9.32
C VAL A 697 -11.82 -37.11 -9.39
N PRO A 698 -10.61 -36.80 -8.87
CA PRO A 698 -9.53 -37.77 -8.76
C PRO A 698 -9.93 -39.06 -8.04
N ALA A 699 -9.48 -40.22 -8.56
CA ALA A 699 -9.90 -41.54 -8.08
C ALA A 699 -9.65 -41.78 -6.58
N ASN A 700 -8.58 -41.20 -6.03
CA ASN A 700 -8.24 -41.29 -4.61
C ASN A 700 -9.21 -40.53 -3.69
N LEU A 701 -9.95 -39.55 -4.22
CA LEU A 701 -10.94 -38.77 -3.46
C LEU A 701 -12.35 -39.36 -3.53
N LEU A 702 -12.61 -40.25 -4.49
CA LEU A 702 -13.95 -40.86 -4.68
C LEU A 702 -14.48 -41.58 -3.43
N PRO A 703 -13.71 -42.42 -2.71
CA PRO A 703 -14.23 -43.10 -1.53
C PRO A 703 -14.66 -42.14 -0.41
N ILE A 704 -13.96 -41.00 -0.29
CA ILE A 704 -14.25 -39.98 0.72
C ILE A 704 -15.52 -39.24 0.32
N ILE A 705 -15.59 -38.76 -0.92
CA ILE A 705 -16.75 -37.99 -1.42
C ILE A 705 -18.01 -38.85 -1.46
N MET A 706 -17.92 -40.10 -1.93
CA MET A 706 -19.06 -41.01 -1.98
C MET A 706 -19.64 -41.37 -0.62
N LYS A 707 -18.87 -41.27 0.47
CA LYS A 707 -19.37 -41.53 1.82
C LYS A 707 -20.31 -40.40 2.30
N GLU A 708 -20.14 -39.21 1.75
CA GLU A 708 -20.84 -37.99 2.15
C GLU A 708 -21.99 -37.60 1.20
N LEU A 709 -22.13 -38.31 0.07
CA LEU A 709 -23.24 -38.22 -0.89
C LEU A 709 -24.33 -39.21 -0.51
#